data_AF-A0A2E3VWC2-F1
#
_entry.id   AF-A0A2E3VWC2-F1
#
_cell.length_a   1.000
_cell.length_b   1.000
_cell.length_c   1.000
_cell.angle_alpha   90.00
_cell.angle_beta   90.00
_cell.angle_gamma   90.00
#
_symmetry.space_group_name_H-M   'P 1'
#
loop_
_entity.id
_entity.type
_entity.pdbx_description
1 polymer ?
#
loop_
_entity_poly.entity_id
_entity_poly.type
_entity_poly.pdbx_seq_one_letter_code
_entity_poly.pdbx_strand_id
1 'polypeptide(L)'
;MVQRVLDNTPYLFSRSELEENFKFTKSLANAIDQGVLTKKGKERTFTYQGVEYFLPEMWNSEYSLPKGLGGRAGKAISKRWNRFFRFDKDVDVSHIPEDERDSFLTTLNDQLKDHEHAFAFEFKDKLYDIKTGKPIKKGVRNFLKKYKSKSVSVANEEKDLPLSEIAKEIKEGNHSYVKEGKVFHISGAPVDLELESERARKKAMITNAVDESPMEFPSKEKLKKLSKDYPVLTLKLLADRKRAKVQNGQVFDMYSGRSLTSSEASQVLVEHRRGVTPSFQKRDLQAPKEIINRKVAGILNYGNPIEEANGWVPHQKLVEENKKIQAMPQKQRVVKHFLNNEYETCSHMAVVDKVSARLEVVKKSDDKALVVYSAPIQLGSKVGDERNVLYKDSKYNGKTGAGVFSLKAIADDGVKLVNPRDPTRESNFSIGQSKSNIENMLSKPRTTNGQVQVSKEDLENIKSMMEPGCSLVVLPETQDVELKVVEGDLKLMPTRFDDFSLKRVAGKKSVNDFEFSRPTPATYKPIRLALTDERFDSKEVQEFLQTLEDEKRFIMEDTGLNNEQYNELAKLAFGIMGTESSFGKGDSTMGMNLYKFKESKIGQSVISLVKSGPTTAALMVANPQLAGTVGAITQAKFKNKNSRGLTQIKNVRSFFNQRAPAGDGSKRYSEITVDTLDEPRNAAIATMFTLASKYKSFLNIKDNHSGITDQNEMDYLYYLYMGSSGQVKEGSATPSHNPKVLETNTYASKISVLTRP
;
A
#
# COMPACT_ATOMS: atom_id res chain seq x y z
N MET A 1 19.81 1.62 -3.61
CA MET A 1 20.82 1.44 -4.69
C MET A 1 20.31 0.50 -5.79
N VAL A 2 19.94 -0.75 -5.47
CA VAL A 2 19.39 -1.69 -6.47
C VAL A 2 18.21 -1.08 -7.23
N GLN A 3 17.23 -0.52 -6.52
CA GLN A 3 16.10 0.16 -7.15
C GLN A 3 16.54 1.30 -8.09
N ARG A 4 17.54 2.11 -7.67
CA ARG A 4 18.09 3.21 -8.48
C ARG A 4 18.68 2.72 -9.81
N VAL A 5 19.36 1.58 -9.78
CA VAL A 5 19.88 0.93 -11.00
C VAL A 5 18.73 0.41 -11.86
N LEU A 6 17.75 -0.28 -11.26
CA LEU A 6 16.60 -0.83 -11.97
C LEU A 6 15.71 0.25 -12.60
N ASP A 7 15.51 1.39 -11.94
CA ASP A 7 14.71 2.51 -12.46
C ASP A 7 15.29 3.06 -13.78
N ASN A 8 16.60 2.92 -14.00
CA ASN A 8 17.30 3.47 -15.16
C ASN A 8 17.77 2.38 -16.14
N THR A 9 17.92 1.14 -15.68
CA THR A 9 18.47 0.03 -16.48
C THR A 9 17.71 -1.31 -16.32
N PRO A 10 16.36 -1.31 -16.37
CA PRO A 10 15.55 -2.48 -15.98
C PRO A 10 15.74 -3.69 -16.90
N TYR A 11 16.17 -3.47 -18.14
CA TYR A 11 16.33 -4.53 -19.14
C TYR A 11 17.66 -5.28 -19.06
N LEU A 12 18.64 -4.78 -18.31
CA LEU A 12 19.98 -5.38 -18.25
C LEU A 12 20.17 -6.32 -17.06
N PHE A 13 19.47 -6.08 -15.94
CA PHE A 13 19.74 -6.75 -14.67
C PHE A 13 18.45 -7.14 -13.96
N SER A 14 18.49 -8.21 -13.18
CA SER A 14 17.45 -8.53 -12.21
C SER A 14 17.78 -7.97 -10.82
N ARG A 15 16.77 -7.86 -9.95
CA ARG A 15 16.97 -7.40 -8.57
C ARG A 15 17.92 -8.31 -7.79
N SER A 16 17.71 -9.63 -7.84
CA SER A 16 18.53 -10.60 -7.09
C SER A 16 20.00 -10.54 -7.50
N GLU A 17 20.29 -10.45 -8.80
CA GLU A 17 21.67 -10.32 -9.28
C GLU A 17 22.35 -9.04 -8.79
N LEU A 18 21.62 -7.92 -8.73
CA LEU A 18 22.17 -6.66 -8.23
C LEU A 18 22.38 -6.68 -6.71
N GLU A 19 21.56 -7.42 -5.97
CA GLU A 19 21.73 -7.64 -4.53
C GLU A 19 22.95 -8.51 -4.24
N GLU A 20 23.13 -9.60 -4.99
CA GLU A 20 24.29 -10.49 -4.91
C GLU A 20 25.60 -9.80 -5.34
N ASN A 21 25.53 -8.85 -6.28
CA ASN A 21 26.70 -8.14 -6.82
C ASN A 21 26.77 -6.69 -6.32
N PHE A 22 26.73 -6.50 -4.99
CA PHE A 22 26.69 -5.17 -4.36
C PHE A 22 27.74 -4.18 -4.90
N LYS A 23 29.00 -4.61 -5.07
CA LYS A 23 30.07 -3.72 -5.58
C LYS A 23 29.78 -3.21 -7.00
N PHE A 24 29.26 -4.09 -7.86
CA PHE A 24 28.85 -3.72 -9.23
C PHE A 24 27.69 -2.73 -9.19
N THR A 25 26.66 -3.04 -8.40
CA THR A 25 25.47 -2.20 -8.23
C THR A 25 25.84 -0.83 -7.69
N LYS A 26 26.77 -0.73 -6.74
CA LYS A 26 27.30 0.53 -6.22
C LYS A 26 28.01 1.33 -7.31
N SER A 27 28.95 0.72 -8.05
CA SER A 27 29.67 1.38 -9.15
C SER A 27 28.72 1.93 -10.21
N LEU A 28 27.71 1.15 -10.60
CA LEU A 28 26.74 1.56 -11.60
C LEU A 28 25.79 2.65 -11.07
N ALA A 29 25.30 2.53 -9.83
CA ALA A 29 24.48 3.56 -9.20
C ALA A 29 25.25 4.89 -9.08
N ASN A 30 26.54 4.84 -8.73
CA ASN A 30 27.41 6.01 -8.66
C ASN A 30 27.54 6.67 -10.03
N ALA A 31 27.81 5.90 -11.09
CA ALA A 31 27.89 6.43 -12.44
C ALA A 31 26.56 7.07 -12.90
N ILE A 32 25.41 6.45 -12.59
CA ILE A 32 24.09 7.02 -12.85
C ILE A 32 23.94 8.37 -12.15
N ASP A 33 24.30 8.46 -10.87
CA ASP A 33 24.19 9.69 -10.11
C ASP A 33 25.15 10.77 -10.63
N GLN A 34 26.35 10.40 -11.08
CA GLN A 34 27.30 11.28 -11.79
C GLN A 34 26.88 11.68 -13.21
N GLY A 35 25.69 11.25 -13.66
CA GLY A 35 25.15 11.68 -14.94
C GLY A 35 25.70 10.90 -16.13
N VAL A 36 26.18 9.66 -15.96
CA VAL A 36 26.58 8.81 -17.11
C VAL A 36 25.46 8.69 -18.15
N LEU A 37 24.19 8.81 -17.73
CA LEU A 37 23.02 8.73 -18.61
C LEU A 37 22.80 9.97 -19.49
N THR A 38 23.41 11.11 -19.17
CA THR A 38 23.33 12.33 -20.02
C THR A 38 24.39 12.35 -21.11
N LYS A 39 25.37 11.43 -21.04
CA LYS A 39 26.39 11.22 -22.07
C LYS A 39 25.84 10.35 -23.21
N LYS A 40 26.45 10.44 -24.39
CA LYS A 40 26.01 9.69 -25.59
C LYS A 40 27.04 8.65 -26.03
N GLY A 41 26.57 7.57 -26.65
CA GLY A 41 27.46 6.64 -27.34
C GLY A 41 28.50 6.02 -26.42
N LYS A 42 29.74 6.02 -26.92
CA LYS A 42 30.93 5.50 -26.23
C LYS A 42 31.36 6.33 -25.01
N GLU A 43 30.74 7.47 -24.74
CA GLU A 43 31.05 8.27 -23.56
C GLU A 43 30.26 7.83 -22.32
N ARG A 44 29.25 6.98 -22.49
CA ARG A 44 28.48 6.35 -21.41
C ARG A 44 29.31 5.25 -20.76
N THR A 45 30.39 5.60 -20.07
CA THR A 45 31.25 4.61 -19.41
C THR A 45 31.19 4.71 -17.90
N PHE A 46 31.40 3.57 -17.25
CA PHE A 46 31.65 3.51 -15.81
C PHE A 46 32.72 2.47 -15.50
N THR A 47 33.34 2.61 -14.33
CA THR A 47 34.45 1.74 -13.92
C THR A 47 34.01 0.78 -12.83
N TYR A 48 34.36 -0.49 -12.99
CA TYR A 48 34.13 -1.54 -12.01
C TYR A 48 35.36 -2.47 -11.98
N GLN A 49 35.95 -2.68 -10.79
CA GLN A 49 37.13 -3.53 -10.58
C GLN A 49 38.30 -3.24 -11.56
N GLY A 50 38.66 -1.96 -11.74
CA GLY A 50 39.80 -1.60 -12.61
C GLY A 50 39.51 -1.67 -14.11
N VAL A 51 38.27 -1.89 -14.50
CA VAL A 51 37.87 -2.05 -15.90
C VAL A 51 36.75 -1.08 -16.24
N GLU A 52 36.90 -0.39 -17.36
CA GLU A 52 35.86 0.47 -17.93
C GLU A 52 34.83 -0.37 -18.70
N TYR A 53 33.55 -0.09 -18.47
CA TYR A 53 32.43 -0.73 -19.16
C TYR A 53 31.55 0.33 -19.82
N PHE A 54 31.12 0.05 -21.05
CA PHE A 54 30.08 0.84 -21.72
C PHE A 54 28.72 0.52 -21.12
N LEU A 55 27.98 1.55 -20.75
CA LEU A 55 26.58 1.44 -20.41
C LEU A 55 25.77 1.75 -21.67
N PRO A 56 25.16 0.74 -22.32
CA PRO A 56 24.43 0.96 -23.56
C PRO A 56 23.29 1.97 -23.35
N GLU A 57 22.89 2.62 -24.43
CA GLU A 57 21.77 3.55 -24.40
C GLU A 57 20.50 2.79 -23.99
N MET A 58 20.00 3.14 -22.80
CA MET A 58 18.81 2.55 -22.19
C MET A 58 17.87 3.72 -21.93
N TRP A 59 16.73 3.75 -22.61
CA TRP A 59 15.83 4.89 -22.63
C TRP A 59 14.71 4.71 -21.62
N ASN A 60 14.54 5.67 -20.72
CA ASN A 60 13.27 5.88 -20.01
C ASN A 60 12.99 7.37 -19.67
N SER A 61 13.90 8.32 -19.96
CA SER A 61 13.79 9.69 -19.44
C SER A 61 13.77 10.83 -20.48
N GLU A 62 13.83 10.54 -21.79
CA GLU A 62 13.65 11.58 -22.82
C GLU A 62 12.24 11.59 -23.45
N TYR A 63 11.43 10.55 -23.22
CA TYR A 63 10.01 10.55 -23.60
C TYR A 63 9.10 11.27 -22.59
N SER A 64 9.63 11.77 -21.48
CA SER A 64 8.88 12.51 -20.46
C SER A 64 9.17 14.03 -20.49
N LEU A 65 9.19 14.63 -21.69
CA LEU A 65 8.94 16.07 -21.81
C LEU A 65 7.42 16.30 -21.96
N PRO A 66 6.89 17.45 -21.46
CA PRO A 66 5.49 17.78 -21.63
C PRO A 66 5.12 17.82 -23.11
N LYS A 67 3.91 17.36 -23.43
CA LYS A 67 3.24 17.57 -24.72
C LYS A 67 3.42 19.04 -25.14
N GLY A 68 4.07 19.30 -26.27
CA GLY A 68 4.05 20.65 -26.86
C GLY A 68 5.13 21.00 -27.88
N LEU A 69 6.41 20.66 -27.68
CA LEU A 69 7.50 21.32 -28.45
C LEU A 69 8.53 20.39 -29.12
N GLY A 70 8.38 19.06 -29.05
CA GLY A 70 9.34 18.12 -29.65
C GLY A 70 8.75 16.97 -30.46
N GLY A 71 7.44 16.94 -30.71
CA GLY A 71 6.80 15.74 -31.25
C GLY A 71 5.53 16.05 -32.04
N ARG A 72 5.68 16.74 -33.19
CA ARG A 72 4.77 16.67 -34.36
C ARG A 72 5.16 17.62 -35.51
N ALA A 73 6.16 18.49 -35.35
CA ALA A 73 6.63 19.37 -36.44
C ALA A 73 7.69 18.72 -37.38
N GLY A 74 8.12 17.47 -37.13
CA GLY A 74 9.04 16.73 -38.02
C GLY A 74 8.36 15.79 -39.02
N LYS A 75 7.03 15.59 -38.94
CA LYS A 75 6.32 14.57 -39.75
C LYS A 75 5.89 15.02 -41.16
N ALA A 76 6.27 16.22 -41.60
CA ALA A 76 6.02 16.68 -42.97
C ALA A 76 7.25 16.58 -43.90
N ILE A 77 8.47 16.40 -43.37
CA ILE A 77 9.70 16.39 -44.19
C ILE A 77 10.31 14.97 -44.31
N SER A 78 10.03 14.04 -43.39
CA SER A 78 10.61 12.69 -43.43
C SER A 78 9.92 11.70 -44.38
N LYS A 79 8.69 11.98 -44.85
CA LYS A 79 7.97 11.05 -45.77
C LYS A 79 8.58 10.97 -47.18
N ARG A 80 9.45 11.90 -47.58
CA ARG A 80 10.03 11.91 -48.94
C ARG A 80 11.45 11.32 -49.03
N TRP A 81 12.10 11.03 -47.89
CA TRP A 81 13.49 10.55 -47.86
C TRP A 81 13.68 9.07 -47.40
N ASN A 82 12.61 8.38 -46.99
CA ASN A 82 12.67 7.00 -46.45
C ASN A 82 12.72 5.86 -47.49
N ARG A 83 13.17 6.12 -48.73
CA ARG A 83 13.40 5.05 -49.75
C ARG A 83 14.86 4.82 -50.12
N PHE A 84 15.80 5.63 -49.67
CA PHE A 84 17.18 5.59 -50.20
C PHE A 84 18.26 5.02 -49.26
N PHE A 85 17.96 4.77 -47.98
CA PHE A 85 18.92 4.13 -47.06
C PHE A 85 18.20 3.11 -46.17
N ARG A 86 18.08 1.89 -46.66
CA ARG A 86 17.68 0.71 -45.88
C ARG A 86 18.95 0.01 -45.43
N PHE A 87 19.22 -0.01 -44.12
CA PHE A 87 20.30 -0.80 -43.51
C PHE A 87 19.90 -2.28 -43.32
N ASP A 88 18.80 -2.69 -43.95
CA ASP A 88 18.12 -3.98 -43.81
C ASP A 88 18.92 -5.21 -44.30
N LYS A 89 20.10 -5.04 -44.94
CA LYS A 89 20.78 -6.16 -45.61
C LYS A 89 21.59 -7.09 -44.70
N ASP A 90 21.97 -6.65 -43.49
CA ASP A 90 22.92 -7.42 -42.65
C ASP A 90 22.39 -7.77 -41.23
N VAL A 91 21.13 -7.44 -40.92
CA VAL A 91 20.53 -7.68 -39.59
C VAL A 91 19.77 -9.00 -39.58
N ASP A 92 20.17 -9.93 -38.70
CA ASP A 92 19.54 -11.24 -38.58
C ASP A 92 18.17 -11.14 -37.91
N VAL A 93 17.11 -11.15 -38.72
CA VAL A 93 15.70 -11.14 -38.26
C VAL A 93 15.06 -12.53 -38.25
N SER A 94 15.84 -13.61 -38.43
CA SER A 94 15.31 -14.99 -38.51
C SER A 94 14.59 -15.43 -37.23
N HIS A 95 15.01 -14.88 -36.10
CA HIS A 95 14.46 -15.13 -34.77
C HIS A 95 13.25 -14.24 -34.41
N ILE A 96 12.88 -13.31 -35.29
CA ILE A 96 11.71 -12.44 -35.16
C ILE A 96 10.56 -13.03 -36.02
N PRO A 97 9.34 -13.17 -35.45
CA PRO A 97 8.16 -13.62 -36.20
C PRO A 97 7.95 -12.81 -37.48
N GLU A 98 7.56 -13.47 -38.57
CA GLU A 98 7.51 -12.85 -39.90
C GLU A 98 6.60 -11.63 -39.97
N ASP A 99 5.48 -11.66 -39.25
CA ASP A 99 4.52 -10.56 -39.09
C ASP A 99 5.05 -9.37 -38.28
N GLU A 100 6.17 -9.54 -37.59
CA GLU A 100 6.80 -8.51 -36.74
C GLU A 100 8.07 -7.92 -37.33
N ARG A 101 8.64 -8.53 -38.39
CA ARG A 101 9.93 -8.12 -38.97
C ARG A 101 9.92 -6.68 -39.46
N ASP A 102 8.85 -6.24 -40.11
CA ASP A 102 8.73 -4.86 -40.61
C ASP A 102 8.68 -3.85 -39.45
N SER A 103 7.95 -4.17 -38.37
CA SER A 103 7.91 -3.33 -37.18
C SER A 103 9.27 -3.30 -36.48
N PHE A 104 9.96 -4.44 -36.40
CA PHE A 104 11.29 -4.56 -35.80
C PHE A 104 12.32 -3.72 -36.55
N LEU A 105 12.36 -3.83 -37.90
CA LEU A 105 13.25 -3.06 -38.75
C LEU A 105 12.89 -1.57 -38.74
N THR A 106 11.61 -1.22 -38.66
CA THR A 106 11.17 0.18 -38.50
C THR A 106 11.65 0.75 -37.18
N THR A 107 11.45 0.04 -36.06
CA THR A 107 11.93 0.46 -34.75
C THR A 107 13.46 0.58 -34.71
N LEU A 108 14.17 -0.38 -35.31
CA LEU A 108 15.63 -0.35 -35.44
C LEU A 108 16.09 0.89 -36.23
N ASN A 109 15.50 1.14 -37.39
CA ASN A 109 15.87 2.26 -38.26
C ASN A 109 15.51 3.63 -37.64
N ASP A 110 14.35 3.75 -36.98
CA ASP A 110 13.94 4.96 -36.27
C ASP A 110 14.90 5.27 -35.11
N GLN A 111 15.27 4.27 -34.31
CA GLN A 111 16.20 4.47 -33.18
C GLN A 111 17.66 4.68 -33.62
N LEU A 112 18.06 4.13 -34.77
CA LEU A 112 19.37 4.41 -35.38
C LEU A 112 19.47 5.83 -35.94
N LYS A 113 18.42 6.30 -36.63
CA LYS A 113 18.46 7.54 -37.42
C LYS A 113 18.14 8.78 -36.60
N ASP A 114 17.21 8.68 -35.65
CA ASP A 114 16.73 9.85 -34.92
C ASP A 114 17.50 10.08 -33.60
N HIS A 115 18.27 9.09 -33.11
CA HIS A 115 18.79 9.08 -31.73
C HIS A 115 20.27 8.69 -31.54
N GLU A 116 21.02 8.46 -32.63
CA GLU A 116 22.47 8.13 -32.56
C GLU A 116 22.80 6.90 -31.68
N HIS A 117 21.87 5.96 -31.49
CA HIS A 117 22.10 4.78 -30.66
C HIS A 117 23.18 3.87 -31.28
N ALA A 118 24.18 3.49 -30.49
CA ALA A 118 25.35 2.77 -31.02
C ALA A 118 25.37 1.28 -30.65
N PHE A 119 24.61 0.85 -29.63
CA PHE A 119 24.79 -0.47 -29.03
C PHE A 119 23.52 -1.33 -28.97
N ALA A 120 22.38 -0.77 -28.56
CA ALA A 120 21.19 -1.56 -28.30
C ALA A 120 19.90 -0.76 -28.57
N PHE A 121 18.84 -1.48 -28.89
CA PHE A 121 17.49 -0.93 -29.07
C PHE A 121 16.46 -1.84 -28.41
N GLU A 122 15.34 -1.26 -28.00
CA GLU A 122 14.24 -2.01 -27.39
C GLU A 122 13.18 -2.34 -28.44
N PHE A 123 12.73 -3.60 -28.43
CA PHE A 123 11.54 -4.02 -29.15
C PHE A 123 10.76 -5.01 -28.30
N LYS A 124 9.52 -4.66 -27.92
CA LYS A 124 8.63 -5.51 -27.10
C LYS A 124 9.32 -6.06 -25.83
N ASP A 125 9.84 -5.15 -25.00
CA ASP A 125 10.49 -5.44 -23.70
C ASP A 125 11.76 -6.30 -23.76
N LYS A 126 12.29 -6.51 -24.96
CA LYS A 126 13.54 -7.22 -25.18
C LYS A 126 14.54 -6.24 -25.76
N LEU A 127 15.74 -6.31 -25.22
CA LEU A 127 16.87 -5.54 -25.68
C LEU A 127 17.54 -6.32 -26.81
N TYR A 128 17.74 -5.67 -27.95
CA TYR A 128 18.41 -6.24 -29.12
C TYR A 128 19.65 -5.44 -29.43
N ASP A 129 20.67 -6.13 -29.92
CA ASP A 129 21.89 -5.52 -30.40
C ASP A 129 21.63 -4.84 -31.73
N ILE A 130 21.95 -3.54 -31.83
CA ILE A 130 21.66 -2.75 -33.03
C ILE A 130 22.36 -3.28 -34.28
N LYS A 131 23.57 -3.85 -34.14
CA LYS A 131 24.36 -4.31 -35.29
C LYS A 131 23.93 -5.69 -35.77
N THR A 132 23.63 -6.58 -34.83
CA THR A 132 23.36 -7.99 -35.15
C THR A 132 21.88 -8.32 -35.19
N GLY A 133 21.02 -7.47 -34.63
CA GLY A 133 19.61 -7.74 -34.42
C GLY A 133 19.33 -8.77 -33.33
N LYS A 134 20.35 -9.38 -32.72
CA LYS A 134 20.17 -10.50 -31.78
C LYS A 134 19.79 -10.04 -30.37
N PRO A 135 18.99 -10.82 -29.62
CA PRO A 135 18.60 -10.47 -28.27
C PRO A 135 19.82 -10.42 -27.34
N ILE A 136 19.85 -9.42 -26.47
CA ILE A 136 20.87 -9.22 -25.46
C ILE A 136 20.44 -9.98 -24.21
N LYS A 137 21.26 -10.96 -23.80
CA LYS A 137 21.01 -11.70 -22.56
C LYS A 137 21.20 -10.79 -21.35
N LYS A 138 20.24 -10.82 -20.42
CA LYS A 138 20.32 -10.13 -19.14
C LYS A 138 21.41 -10.73 -18.25
N GLY A 139 21.82 -9.96 -17.24
CA GLY A 139 22.64 -10.41 -16.13
C GLY A 139 24.02 -9.78 -16.09
N VAL A 140 24.52 -9.56 -14.87
CA VAL A 140 25.80 -8.87 -14.60
C VAL A 140 26.96 -9.55 -15.35
N ARG A 141 27.02 -10.88 -15.34
CA ARG A 141 28.08 -11.64 -16.04
C ARG A 141 28.08 -11.40 -17.56
N ASN A 142 26.90 -11.39 -18.18
CA ASN A 142 26.75 -11.15 -19.61
C ASN A 142 27.09 -9.70 -19.97
N PHE A 143 26.64 -8.76 -19.13
CA PHE A 143 26.95 -7.35 -19.25
C PHE A 143 28.47 -7.10 -19.23
N LEU A 144 29.14 -7.58 -18.19
CA LEU A 144 30.59 -7.43 -18.02
C LEU A 144 31.37 -8.07 -19.17
N LYS A 145 30.90 -9.20 -19.72
CA LYS A 145 31.54 -9.83 -20.89
C LYS A 145 31.35 -9.00 -22.17
N LYS A 146 30.15 -8.49 -22.40
CA LYS A 146 29.78 -7.86 -23.68
C LYS A 146 30.25 -6.42 -23.80
N TYR A 147 30.19 -5.65 -22.71
CA TYR A 147 30.41 -4.20 -22.74
C TYR A 147 31.74 -3.76 -22.14
N LYS A 148 32.69 -4.68 -21.99
CA LYS A 148 34.05 -4.38 -21.55
C LYS A 148 34.75 -3.47 -22.57
N SER A 149 35.31 -2.35 -22.10
CA SER A 149 36.09 -1.39 -22.90
C SER A 149 37.59 -1.67 -22.75
N LYS A 150 38.24 -1.09 -21.75
CA LYS A 150 39.68 -1.17 -21.50
C LYS A 150 39.96 -1.23 -19.99
N SER A 151 41.13 -1.74 -19.63
CA SER A 151 41.63 -1.65 -18.26
C SER A 151 42.04 -0.21 -17.96
N VAL A 152 41.70 0.28 -16.78
CA VAL A 152 41.99 1.65 -16.35
C VAL A 152 42.60 1.61 -14.96
N SER A 153 43.65 2.40 -14.72
CA SER A 153 44.21 2.59 -13.39
C SER A 153 43.19 3.30 -12.50
N VAL A 154 42.62 2.58 -11.54
CA VAL A 154 41.68 3.16 -10.58
C VAL A 154 42.48 3.66 -9.38
N ALA A 155 42.34 4.95 -9.07
CA ALA A 155 42.69 5.45 -7.75
C ALA A 155 41.73 4.78 -6.75
N ASN A 156 42.23 3.79 -6.02
CA ASN A 156 41.49 3.13 -4.95
C ASN A 156 41.17 4.14 -3.85
N GLU A 157 40.00 4.74 -3.89
CA GLU A 157 39.32 5.20 -2.68
C GLU A 157 38.05 4.36 -2.51
N GLU A 158 38.22 3.13 -2.01
CA GLU A 158 37.13 2.38 -1.42
C GLU A 158 36.79 3.02 -0.07
N LYS A 159 36.11 4.19 -0.10
CA LYS A 159 35.60 4.82 1.11
C LYS A 159 34.44 3.98 1.62
N ASP A 160 34.58 3.46 2.84
CA ASP A 160 33.51 2.81 3.57
C ASP A 160 32.30 3.75 3.65
N LEU A 161 31.16 3.23 3.20
CA LEU A 161 29.89 3.93 3.25
C LEU A 161 29.37 3.90 4.70
N PRO A 162 28.91 5.03 5.27
CA PRO A 162 28.27 5.04 6.57
C PRO A 162 26.85 4.45 6.45
N LEU A 163 26.75 3.13 6.38
CA LEU A 163 25.50 2.41 6.08
C LEU A 163 24.37 2.75 7.06
N SER A 164 24.68 2.98 8.34
CA SER A 164 23.70 3.38 9.36
C SER A 164 23.10 4.76 9.09
N GLU A 165 23.92 5.74 8.72
CA GLU A 165 23.50 7.10 8.37
C GLU A 165 22.68 7.11 7.08
N ILE A 166 23.15 6.39 6.07
CA ILE A 166 22.45 6.23 4.78
C ILE A 166 21.07 5.58 5.01
N ALA A 167 20.98 4.56 5.86
CA ALA A 167 19.70 3.91 6.16
C ALA A 167 18.71 4.87 6.83
N LYS A 168 19.19 5.78 7.69
CA LYS A 168 18.36 6.82 8.32
C LYS A 168 17.87 7.83 7.28
N GLU A 169 18.76 8.32 6.42
CA GLU A 169 18.42 9.27 5.35
C GLU A 169 17.36 8.68 4.39
N ILE A 170 17.49 7.40 4.02
CA ILE A 170 16.50 6.70 3.18
C ILE A 170 15.14 6.61 3.86
N LYS A 171 15.08 6.30 5.16
CA LYS A 171 13.83 6.24 5.92
C LYS A 171 13.11 7.59 5.95
N GLU A 172 13.86 8.69 5.91
CA GLU A 172 13.34 10.06 5.85
C GLU A 172 13.00 10.52 4.40
N GLY A 173 13.11 9.62 3.42
CA GLY A 173 12.85 9.89 2.01
C GLY A 173 13.92 10.77 1.34
N ASN A 174 15.11 10.88 1.92
CA ASN A 174 16.21 11.63 1.34
C ASN A 174 16.96 10.78 0.29
N HIS A 175 17.64 11.45 -0.63
CA HIS A 175 18.42 10.84 -1.71
C HIS A 175 19.93 11.05 -1.55
N SER A 176 20.33 11.77 -0.51
CA SER A 176 21.70 12.14 -0.19
C SER A 176 21.98 12.06 1.31
N TYR A 177 23.27 11.98 1.67
CA TYR A 177 23.77 12.04 3.04
C TYR A 177 24.94 13.01 3.13
N VAL A 178 25.31 13.41 4.34
CA VAL A 178 26.43 14.34 4.60
C VAL A 178 27.52 13.58 5.34
N LYS A 179 28.77 13.66 4.85
CA LYS A 179 29.95 13.12 5.53
C LYS A 179 31.07 14.15 5.46
N GLU A 180 31.67 14.47 6.61
CA GLU A 180 32.80 15.41 6.71
C GLU A 180 32.50 16.78 6.04
N GLY A 181 31.27 17.28 6.19
CA GLY A 181 30.86 18.55 5.60
C GLY A 181 30.70 18.55 4.08
N LYS A 182 30.71 17.38 3.44
CA LYS A 182 30.44 17.21 2.00
C LYS A 182 29.17 16.39 1.80
N VAL A 183 28.44 16.69 0.72
CA VAL A 183 27.19 16.00 0.39
C VAL A 183 27.46 14.92 -0.64
N PHE A 184 26.91 13.74 -0.39
CA PHE A 184 27.01 12.59 -1.27
C PHE A 184 25.62 12.03 -1.56
N HIS A 185 25.38 11.55 -2.77
CA HIS A 185 24.23 10.70 -3.06
C HIS A 185 24.32 9.40 -2.27
N ILE A 186 23.21 8.71 -2.05
CA ILE A 186 23.17 7.38 -1.39
C ILE A 186 24.13 6.37 -2.03
N SER A 187 24.44 6.51 -3.31
CA SER A 187 25.44 5.69 -4.02
C SER A 187 26.89 5.92 -3.56
N GLY A 188 27.15 6.99 -2.81
CA GLY A 188 28.48 7.48 -2.44
C GLY A 188 29.07 8.46 -3.46
N ALA A 189 28.35 8.80 -4.53
CA ALA A 189 28.79 9.81 -5.48
C ALA A 189 28.77 11.21 -4.84
N PRO A 190 29.81 12.05 -5.01
CA PRO A 190 29.74 13.44 -4.55
C PRO A 190 28.64 14.17 -5.31
N VAL A 191 27.89 15.03 -4.61
CA VAL A 191 26.85 15.86 -5.22
C VAL A 191 27.49 17.02 -5.97
N ASP A 192 27.16 17.16 -7.25
CA ASP A 192 27.59 18.28 -8.08
C ASP A 192 26.48 19.34 -8.21
N LEU A 193 26.86 20.61 -8.04
CA LEU A 193 25.91 21.72 -8.05
C LEU A 193 25.25 21.91 -9.41
N GLU A 194 26.03 21.87 -10.49
CA GLU A 194 25.52 22.16 -11.83
C GLU A 194 24.57 21.04 -12.28
N LEU A 195 24.99 19.78 -12.10
CA LEU A 195 24.18 18.61 -12.44
C LEU A 195 22.87 18.55 -11.64
N GLU A 196 22.90 18.73 -10.32
CA GLU A 196 21.68 18.68 -9.51
C GLU A 196 20.79 19.91 -9.72
N SER A 197 21.37 21.08 -10.02
CA SER A 197 20.57 22.25 -10.37
C SER A 197 19.72 22.01 -11.63
N GLU A 198 20.27 21.33 -12.64
CA GLU A 198 19.55 21.01 -13.88
C GLU A 198 18.46 19.96 -13.64
N ARG A 199 18.76 18.94 -12.83
CA ARG A 199 17.77 17.93 -12.40
C ARG A 199 16.61 18.55 -11.63
N ALA A 200 16.92 19.40 -10.64
CA ALA A 200 15.93 20.07 -9.82
C ALA A 200 15.10 21.08 -10.63
N ARG A 201 15.73 21.84 -11.54
CA ARG A 201 15.03 22.76 -12.45
C ARG A 201 14.06 22.03 -13.37
N LYS A 202 14.48 20.91 -13.98
CA LYS A 202 13.60 20.10 -14.84
C LYS A 202 12.38 19.60 -14.05
N LYS A 203 12.57 19.17 -12.80
CA LYS A 203 11.47 18.78 -11.91
C LYS A 203 10.54 19.95 -11.58
N ALA A 204 11.09 21.11 -11.21
CA ALA A 204 10.32 22.31 -10.89
C ALA A 204 9.50 22.82 -12.08
N MET A 205 10.03 22.76 -13.30
CA MET A 205 9.31 23.13 -14.53
C MET A 205 8.12 22.19 -14.80
N ILE A 206 8.24 20.90 -14.46
CA ILE A 206 7.14 19.94 -14.58
C ILE A 206 6.03 20.26 -13.58
N THR A 207 6.37 20.57 -12.33
CA THR A 207 5.41 20.93 -11.28
C THR A 207 4.72 22.28 -11.56
N ASN A 208 5.47 23.26 -12.06
CA ASN A 208 4.95 24.60 -12.36
C ASN A 208 4.01 24.68 -13.59
N ALA A 209 3.93 23.63 -14.42
CA ALA A 209 3.06 23.61 -15.59
C ALA A 209 1.56 23.46 -15.27
N VAL A 210 1.21 23.25 -13.99
CA VAL A 210 -0.13 22.94 -13.50
C VAL A 210 -0.71 24.05 -12.61
N ASP A 211 0.09 25.05 -12.23
CA ASP A 211 -0.24 26.02 -11.18
C ASP A 211 -0.45 27.45 -11.74
N GLU A 212 -1.44 28.18 -11.25
CA GLU A 212 -1.84 29.51 -11.76
C GLU A 212 -0.90 30.65 -11.30
N SER A 213 0.04 30.38 -10.37
CA SER A 213 1.04 31.35 -9.90
C SER A 213 2.39 30.66 -9.63
N PRO A 214 3.14 30.29 -10.67
CA PRO A 214 4.38 29.52 -10.53
C PRO A 214 5.46 30.36 -9.86
N MET A 215 5.98 29.87 -8.73
CA MET A 215 7.17 30.46 -8.10
C MET A 215 8.42 30.01 -8.89
N GLU A 216 9.22 30.98 -9.34
CA GLU A 216 10.34 30.73 -10.24
C GLU A 216 11.48 29.95 -9.53
N PHE A 217 11.94 28.86 -10.14
CA PHE A 217 13.10 28.11 -9.64
C PHE A 217 14.35 28.99 -9.67
N PRO A 218 15.23 28.97 -8.64
CA PRO A 218 16.41 29.82 -8.58
C PRO A 218 17.28 29.83 -9.86
N SER A 219 17.79 31.01 -10.23
CA SER A 219 18.75 31.16 -11.32
C SER A 219 20.07 30.43 -11.02
N LYS A 220 20.89 30.17 -12.06
CA LYS A 220 22.18 29.49 -11.87
C LYS A 220 23.10 30.31 -10.95
N GLU A 221 23.08 31.64 -11.08
CA GLU A 221 23.85 32.59 -10.28
C GLU A 221 23.37 32.61 -8.83
N LYS A 222 22.06 32.57 -8.61
CA LYS A 222 21.48 32.50 -7.26
C LYS A 222 21.87 31.20 -6.56
N LEU A 223 21.84 30.07 -7.26
CA LEU A 223 22.29 28.78 -6.71
C LEU A 223 23.80 28.76 -6.43
N LYS A 224 24.62 29.36 -7.29
CA LYS A 224 26.07 29.51 -7.03
C LYS A 224 26.32 30.33 -5.77
N LYS A 225 25.57 31.42 -5.57
CA LYS A 225 25.63 32.21 -4.34
C LYS A 225 25.17 31.41 -3.12
N LEU A 226 24.02 30.74 -3.20
CA LEU A 226 23.50 29.92 -2.10
C LEU A 226 24.43 28.76 -1.73
N SER A 227 25.05 28.11 -2.72
CA SER A 227 26.04 27.06 -2.47
C SER A 227 27.35 27.59 -1.87
N LYS A 228 27.61 28.89 -1.94
CA LYS A 228 28.73 29.53 -1.22
C LYS A 228 28.34 29.87 0.21
N ASP A 229 27.13 30.40 0.41
CA ASP A 229 26.64 30.83 1.71
C ASP A 229 26.21 29.64 2.60
N TYR A 230 25.66 28.58 1.98
CA TYR A 230 25.12 27.38 2.63
C TYR A 230 25.52 26.09 1.88
N PRO A 231 26.82 25.77 1.79
CA PRO A 231 27.34 24.72 0.89
C PRO A 231 26.70 23.35 1.10
N VAL A 232 26.55 22.91 2.35
CA VAL A 232 25.96 21.59 2.66
C VAL A 232 24.45 21.58 2.42
N LEU A 233 23.76 22.64 2.85
CA LEU A 233 22.30 22.69 2.81
C LEU A 233 21.77 22.78 1.39
N THR A 234 22.35 23.67 0.56
CA THR A 234 21.92 23.86 -0.82
C THR A 234 22.12 22.60 -1.64
N LEU A 235 23.31 21.98 -1.57
CA LEU A 235 23.59 20.74 -2.28
C LEU A 235 22.69 19.59 -1.81
N LYS A 236 22.44 19.47 -0.51
CA LYS A 236 21.54 18.46 0.04
C LYS A 236 20.10 18.65 -0.41
N LEU A 237 19.57 19.87 -0.37
CA LEU A 237 18.22 20.19 -0.84
C LEU A 237 18.04 19.85 -2.32
N LEU A 238 19.02 20.23 -3.16
CA LEU A 238 19.01 19.91 -4.59
C LEU A 238 19.03 18.39 -4.83
N ALA A 239 19.96 17.67 -4.19
CA ALA A 239 20.07 16.21 -4.33
C ALA A 239 18.85 15.45 -3.81
N ASP A 240 18.26 15.90 -2.69
CA ASP A 240 17.03 15.35 -2.11
C ASP A 240 15.77 15.78 -2.87
N ARG A 241 15.91 16.69 -3.84
CA ARG A 241 14.81 17.26 -4.64
C ARG A 241 13.77 17.98 -3.77
N LYS A 242 14.26 18.66 -2.74
CA LYS A 242 13.50 19.42 -1.74
C LYS A 242 13.73 20.92 -1.96
N ARG A 243 12.70 21.71 -1.67
CA ARG A 243 12.74 23.18 -1.70
C ARG A 243 13.15 23.77 -0.35
N ALA A 244 12.70 23.17 0.75
CA ALA A 244 12.84 23.70 2.09
C ALA A 244 13.28 22.64 3.11
N LYS A 245 13.94 23.07 4.18
CA LYS A 245 14.31 22.20 5.31
C LYS A 245 14.25 22.97 6.61
N VAL A 246 13.87 22.28 7.70
CA VAL A 246 13.98 22.84 9.04
C VAL A 246 15.45 22.81 9.47
N GLN A 247 16.02 23.98 9.74
CA GLN A 247 17.38 24.16 10.26
C GLN A 247 17.36 25.15 11.41
N ASN A 248 18.00 24.81 12.53
CA ASN A 248 18.08 25.64 13.73
C ASN A 248 16.69 26.16 14.19
N GLY A 249 15.67 25.31 14.08
CA GLY A 249 14.30 25.66 14.48
C GLY A 249 13.58 26.66 13.55
N GLN A 250 14.10 26.92 12.35
CA GLN A 250 13.46 27.75 11.32
C GLN A 250 13.36 26.99 9.99
N VAL A 251 12.43 27.38 9.12
CA VAL A 251 12.31 26.80 7.77
C VAL A 251 13.20 27.59 6.83
N PHE A 252 14.29 26.98 6.35
CA PHE A 252 15.06 27.53 5.25
C PHE A 252 14.36 27.21 3.93
N ASP A 253 14.02 28.23 3.14
CA ASP A 253 13.47 28.08 1.78
C ASP A 253 14.55 28.42 0.74
N MET A 254 14.96 27.43 -0.05
CA MET A 254 15.97 27.61 -1.09
C MET A 254 15.53 28.60 -2.17
N TYR A 255 14.23 28.72 -2.41
CA TYR A 255 13.72 29.61 -3.46
C TYR A 255 13.85 31.07 -3.04
N SER A 256 13.51 31.38 -1.78
CA SER A 256 13.78 32.71 -1.21
C SER A 256 15.27 32.94 -0.94
N GLY A 257 16.02 31.88 -0.60
CA GLY A 257 17.43 31.93 -0.24
C GLY A 257 17.66 32.32 1.22
N ARG A 258 16.64 32.22 2.07
CA ARG A 258 16.70 32.59 3.49
C ARG A 258 15.77 31.73 4.36
N SER A 259 15.97 31.83 5.66
CA SER A 259 15.01 31.31 6.64
C SER A 259 13.74 32.16 6.64
N LEU A 260 12.59 31.50 6.72
CA LEU A 260 11.30 32.11 6.94
C LEU A 260 11.18 32.57 8.40
N THR A 261 10.64 33.76 8.60
CA THR A 261 10.20 34.23 9.90
C THR A 261 8.99 33.40 10.38
N SER A 262 8.70 33.43 11.67
CA SER A 262 7.50 32.75 12.21
C SER A 262 6.21 33.23 11.54
N SER A 263 6.14 34.53 11.19
CA SER A 263 5.00 35.12 10.49
C SER A 263 4.86 34.55 9.07
N GLU A 264 5.95 34.51 8.32
CA GLU A 264 5.96 33.97 6.95
C GLU A 264 5.67 32.47 6.91
N ALA A 265 6.23 31.70 7.85
CA ALA A 265 5.91 30.29 7.97
C ALA A 265 4.41 30.08 8.26
N SER A 266 3.84 30.91 9.14
CA SER A 266 2.40 30.89 9.42
C SER A 266 1.58 31.28 8.20
N GLN A 267 2.03 32.26 7.42
CA GLN A 267 1.38 32.69 6.18
C GLN A 267 1.39 31.57 5.13
N VAL A 268 2.50 30.85 4.94
CA VAL A 268 2.56 29.68 4.04
C VAL A 268 1.53 28.62 4.47
N LEU A 269 1.40 28.37 5.77
CA LEU A 269 0.41 27.43 6.31
C LEU A 269 -1.04 27.90 6.08
N VAL A 270 -1.31 29.21 6.19
CA VAL A 270 -2.63 29.82 5.98
C VAL A 270 -3.01 29.86 4.50
N GLU A 271 -2.09 30.26 3.63
CA GLU A 271 -2.31 30.34 2.17
C GLU A 271 -2.58 28.97 1.56
N HIS A 272 -1.82 27.96 1.97
CA HIS A 272 -2.09 26.56 1.61
C HIS A 272 -3.49 26.09 2.05
N ARG A 273 -4.10 26.74 3.05
CA ARG A 273 -5.40 26.38 3.62
C ARG A 273 -6.55 27.31 3.24
N ARG A 274 -6.39 28.24 2.29
CA ARG A 274 -7.49 29.13 1.85
C ARG A 274 -8.73 28.41 1.29
N GLY A 275 -8.71 27.08 1.16
CA GLY A 275 -9.87 26.22 0.92
C GLY A 275 -10.53 25.58 2.16
N VAL A 276 -10.19 25.95 3.40
CA VAL A 276 -10.67 25.30 4.66
C VAL A 276 -11.40 26.29 5.58
N THR A 277 -12.44 25.83 6.29
CA THR A 277 -13.31 26.64 7.18
C THR A 277 -12.57 27.42 8.29
N PRO A 278 -13.04 28.64 8.67
CA PRO A 278 -12.34 29.57 9.58
C PRO A 278 -12.03 29.04 11.00
N SER A 279 -12.84 28.12 11.53
CA SER A 279 -12.68 27.61 12.90
C SER A 279 -11.40 26.77 13.11
N PHE A 280 -10.90 26.13 12.06
CA PHE A 280 -9.68 25.31 12.11
C PHE A 280 -8.39 26.12 11.96
N GLN A 281 -8.45 27.34 11.43
CA GLN A 281 -7.28 28.21 11.28
C GLN A 281 -6.71 28.63 12.65
N LYS A 282 -7.55 28.72 13.69
CA LYS A 282 -7.12 29.13 15.05
C LYS A 282 -6.34 28.07 15.84
N ARG A 283 -6.60 26.77 15.65
CA ARG A 283 -5.96 25.69 16.43
C ARG A 283 -4.51 25.42 16.02
N ASP A 284 -4.18 25.46 14.74
CA ASP A 284 -2.82 25.18 14.26
C ASP A 284 -1.86 26.37 14.45
N LEU A 285 -2.38 27.60 14.50
CA LEU A 285 -1.58 28.78 14.89
C LEU A 285 -1.20 28.78 16.38
N GLN A 286 -1.81 27.90 17.18
CA GLN A 286 -1.48 27.64 18.58
C GLN A 286 -0.55 26.44 18.76
N ALA A 287 -0.21 25.71 17.69
CA ALA A 287 0.70 24.57 17.79
C ALA A 287 2.13 25.04 18.11
N PRO A 288 2.94 24.20 18.81
CA PRO A 288 4.36 24.46 19.01
C PRO A 288 5.08 24.81 17.70
N LYS A 289 6.00 25.79 17.76
CA LYS A 289 6.71 26.34 16.60
C LYS A 289 7.42 25.27 15.77
N GLU A 290 7.90 24.21 16.40
CA GLU A 290 8.58 23.07 15.79
C GLU A 290 7.64 22.23 14.90
N ILE A 291 6.36 22.17 15.26
CA ILE A 291 5.33 21.47 14.48
C ILE A 291 4.97 22.32 13.27
N ILE A 292 4.74 23.63 13.47
CA ILE A 292 4.46 24.57 12.38
C ILE A 292 5.58 24.53 11.33
N ASN A 293 6.83 24.63 11.77
CA ASN A 293 7.97 24.65 10.86
C ASN A 293 8.15 23.33 10.10
N ARG A 294 7.86 22.18 10.72
CA ARG A 294 7.84 20.89 10.01
C ARG A 294 6.72 20.84 8.96
N LYS A 295 5.51 21.27 9.30
CA LYS A 295 4.37 21.32 8.37
C LYS A 295 4.67 22.24 7.18
N VAL A 296 5.23 23.42 7.44
CA VAL A 296 5.62 24.39 6.40
C VAL A 296 6.72 23.87 5.50
N ALA A 297 7.77 23.24 6.05
CA ALA A 297 8.78 22.59 5.23
C ALA A 297 8.17 21.47 4.36
N GLY A 298 7.19 20.71 4.89
CA GLY A 298 6.42 19.72 4.13
C GLY A 298 5.62 20.33 2.97
N ILE A 299 4.84 21.39 3.25
CA ILE A 299 4.07 22.16 2.24
C ILE A 299 4.99 22.60 1.11
N LEU A 300 6.11 23.25 1.44
CA LEU A 300 7.03 23.79 0.44
C LEU A 300 7.73 22.70 -0.38
N ASN A 301 7.97 21.53 0.21
CA ASN A 301 8.66 20.42 -0.47
C ASN A 301 7.75 19.59 -1.38
N TYR A 302 6.49 19.42 -0.99
CA TYR A 302 5.62 18.38 -1.56
C TYR A 302 4.26 18.92 -2.01
N GLY A 303 4.03 20.23 -1.95
CA GLY A 303 2.76 20.87 -2.34
C GLY A 303 1.61 20.60 -1.36
N ASN A 304 1.65 19.49 -0.62
CA ASN A 304 0.74 19.11 0.45
C ASN A 304 1.53 18.47 1.60
N PRO A 305 1.37 18.93 2.85
CA PRO A 305 1.56 18.04 3.97
C PRO A 305 0.32 17.12 3.91
N ILE A 306 0.46 15.97 3.27
CA ILE A 306 -0.44 14.86 3.60
C ILE A 306 -0.13 14.57 5.07
N GLU A 307 -0.83 15.22 6.01
CA GLU A 307 -1.08 14.76 7.39
C GLU A 307 -1.83 15.81 8.25
N GLU A 308 -2.94 15.35 8.84
CA GLU A 308 -3.62 15.86 10.03
C GLU A 308 -4.45 17.16 9.93
N ALA A 309 -4.62 17.75 8.74
CA ALA A 309 -5.62 18.81 8.58
C ALA A 309 -7.04 18.20 8.49
N ASN A 310 -7.94 18.63 9.38
CA ASN A 310 -9.37 18.24 9.45
C ASN A 310 -9.70 16.85 10.02
N GLY A 311 -8.79 16.25 10.82
CA GLY A 311 -9.05 14.96 11.48
C GLY A 311 -8.88 13.74 10.57
N TRP A 312 -8.17 13.89 9.46
CA TRP A 312 -7.80 12.77 8.57
C TRP A 312 -6.41 12.23 8.95
N VAL A 313 -6.33 10.92 9.19
CA VAL A 313 -5.10 10.20 9.58
C VAL A 313 -4.77 9.16 8.51
N PRO A 314 -3.50 8.99 8.10
CA PRO A 314 -3.10 7.90 7.22
C PRO A 314 -3.53 6.54 7.78
N HIS A 315 -4.29 5.78 6.99
CA HIS A 315 -4.80 4.46 7.37
C HIS A 315 -3.68 3.52 7.80
N GLN A 316 -2.55 3.56 7.09
CA GLN A 316 -1.39 2.72 7.42
C GLN A 316 -0.82 3.03 8.82
N LYS A 317 -0.87 4.29 9.27
CA LYS A 317 -0.49 4.68 10.64
C LYS A 317 -1.44 4.05 11.65
N LEU A 318 -2.75 4.07 11.40
CA LEU A 318 -3.76 3.41 12.25
C LEU A 318 -3.58 1.89 12.28
N VAL A 319 -3.29 1.26 11.13
CA VAL A 319 -3.02 -0.18 11.05
C VAL A 319 -1.75 -0.54 11.82
N GLU A 320 -0.68 0.25 11.71
CA GLU A 320 0.56 0.02 12.46
C GLU A 320 0.37 0.23 13.98
N GLU A 321 -0.41 1.23 14.38
CA GLU A 321 -0.78 1.45 15.77
C GLU A 321 -1.64 0.31 16.32
N ASN A 322 -2.63 -0.16 15.56
CA ASN A 322 -3.43 -1.32 15.91
C ASN A 322 -2.56 -2.57 16.02
N LYS A 323 -1.64 -2.83 15.08
CA LYS A 323 -0.68 -3.95 15.16
C LYS A 323 0.18 -3.88 16.43
N LYS A 324 0.67 -2.69 16.80
CA LYS A 324 1.42 -2.48 18.06
C LYS A 324 0.56 -2.78 19.29
N ILE A 325 -0.70 -2.34 19.31
CA ILE A 325 -1.65 -2.62 20.40
C ILE A 325 -1.95 -4.12 20.48
N GLN A 326 -2.19 -4.77 19.34
CA GLN A 326 -2.49 -6.19 19.26
C GLN A 326 -1.30 -7.06 19.69
N ALA A 327 -0.06 -6.62 19.50
CA ALA A 327 1.11 -7.33 20.01
C ALA A 327 1.27 -7.27 21.54
N MET A 328 0.52 -6.42 22.24
CA MET A 328 0.58 -6.32 23.70
C MET A 328 -0.12 -7.49 24.40
N PRO A 329 0.32 -7.87 25.62
CA PRO A 329 -0.44 -8.74 26.52
C PRO A 329 -1.88 -8.23 26.71
N GLN A 330 -2.85 -9.14 26.86
CA GLN A 330 -4.28 -8.78 26.82
C GLN A 330 -4.66 -7.65 27.77
N LYS A 331 -4.23 -7.69 29.03
CA LYS A 331 -4.49 -6.61 30.01
C LYS A 331 -3.93 -5.26 29.53
N GLN A 332 -2.69 -5.24 29.04
CA GLN A 332 -2.05 -4.03 28.53
C GLN A 332 -2.76 -3.51 27.26
N ARG A 333 -3.18 -4.41 26.37
CA ARG A 333 -3.98 -4.11 25.18
C ARG A 333 -5.29 -3.40 25.55
N VAL A 334 -6.02 -3.95 26.52
CA VAL A 334 -7.28 -3.39 27.05
C VAL A 334 -7.07 -1.99 27.63
N VAL A 335 -6.07 -1.84 28.50
CA VAL A 335 -5.75 -0.57 29.14
C VAL A 335 -5.30 0.47 28.11
N LYS A 336 -4.45 0.07 27.15
CA LYS A 336 -3.98 0.97 26.09
C LYS A 336 -5.12 1.41 25.17
N HIS A 337 -6.05 0.51 24.86
CA HIS A 337 -7.25 0.84 24.11
C HIS A 337 -8.12 1.88 24.85
N PHE A 338 -8.38 1.68 26.15
CA PHE A 338 -9.13 2.65 26.97
C PHE A 338 -8.49 4.05 27.02
N LEU A 339 -7.15 4.13 27.10
CA LEU A 339 -6.45 5.41 27.02
C LEU A 339 -6.64 6.10 25.67
N ASN A 340 -6.55 5.33 24.59
CA ASN A 340 -6.64 5.85 23.23
C ASN A 340 -8.10 6.08 22.77
N ASN A 341 -9.09 5.51 23.44
CA ASN A 341 -10.49 5.69 23.09
C ASN A 341 -10.99 7.07 23.51
N GLU A 342 -11.18 7.96 22.53
CA GLU A 342 -11.73 9.31 22.74
C GLU A 342 -13.25 9.30 22.96
N TYR A 343 -13.93 8.22 22.58
CA TYR A 343 -15.38 8.06 22.74
C TYR A 343 -15.77 7.47 24.10
N GLU A 344 -14.80 7.03 24.89
CA GLU A 344 -15.06 6.56 26.24
C GLU A 344 -15.43 7.76 27.12
N THR A 345 -16.70 7.82 27.51
CA THR A 345 -17.22 8.92 28.32
C THR A 345 -16.81 8.81 29.78
N CYS A 346 -16.52 7.60 30.25
CA CYS A 346 -16.13 7.36 31.63
C CYS A 346 -14.62 7.49 31.83
N SER A 347 -14.22 8.21 32.88
CA SER A 347 -12.81 8.36 33.27
C SER A 347 -12.21 7.11 33.93
N HIS A 348 -13.04 6.10 34.22
CA HIS A 348 -12.66 4.84 34.84
C HIS A 348 -13.08 3.63 33.99
N MET A 349 -12.32 2.55 34.09
CA MET A 349 -12.73 1.22 33.63
C MET A 349 -12.42 0.19 34.70
N ALA A 350 -13.17 -0.91 34.71
CA ALA A 350 -12.85 -2.05 35.55
C ALA A 350 -12.32 -3.22 34.68
N VAL A 351 -11.29 -3.90 35.16
CA VAL A 351 -10.69 -5.06 34.50
C VAL A 351 -10.73 -6.25 35.46
N VAL A 352 -11.34 -7.35 35.03
CA VAL A 352 -11.38 -8.62 35.75
C VAL A 352 -10.34 -9.55 35.16
N ASP A 353 -9.30 -9.84 35.92
CA ASP A 353 -8.26 -10.82 35.59
C ASP A 353 -8.58 -12.15 36.28
N LYS A 354 -9.05 -13.10 35.48
CA LYS A 354 -9.47 -14.42 35.97
C LYS A 354 -8.29 -15.31 36.38
N VAL A 355 -7.11 -15.08 35.82
CA VAL A 355 -5.90 -15.85 36.12
C VAL A 355 -5.37 -15.45 37.49
N SER A 356 -5.29 -14.14 37.76
CA SER A 356 -4.86 -13.65 39.08
C SER A 356 -5.98 -13.60 40.12
N ALA A 357 -7.24 -13.87 39.72
CA ALA A 357 -8.42 -13.68 40.55
C ALA A 357 -8.48 -12.29 41.20
N ARG A 358 -8.33 -11.24 40.37
CA ARG A 358 -8.41 -9.84 40.81
C ARG A 358 -9.31 -9.00 39.92
N LEU A 359 -9.93 -8.00 40.51
CA LEU A 359 -10.58 -6.90 39.83
C LEU A 359 -9.77 -5.64 40.09
N GLU A 360 -9.48 -4.90 39.02
CA GLU A 360 -8.79 -3.61 39.09
C GLU A 360 -9.65 -2.51 38.51
N VAL A 361 -9.65 -1.35 39.14
CA VAL A 361 -10.22 -0.12 38.56
C VAL A 361 -9.08 0.74 38.07
N VAL A 362 -9.14 1.11 36.80
CA VAL A 362 -8.14 1.90 36.10
C VAL A 362 -8.74 3.27 35.78
N LYS A 363 -8.03 4.33 36.16
CA LYS A 363 -8.39 5.72 35.88
C LYS A 363 -7.53 6.29 34.76
N LYS A 364 -8.15 7.07 33.86
CA LYS A 364 -7.49 7.86 32.82
C LYS A 364 -7.02 9.20 33.42
N SER A 365 -5.72 9.52 33.32
CA SER A 365 -5.11 10.77 33.82
C SER A 365 -3.98 11.21 32.90
N ASP A 366 -4.12 12.36 32.22
CA ASP A 366 -3.09 13.03 31.40
C ASP A 366 -2.19 12.05 30.61
N ASP A 367 -2.82 11.27 29.72
CA ASP A 367 -2.21 10.23 28.87
C ASP A 367 -1.68 8.95 29.57
N LYS A 368 -1.93 8.79 30.87
CA LYS A 368 -1.58 7.59 31.65
C LYS A 368 -2.81 6.87 32.18
N ALA A 369 -2.68 5.55 32.28
CA ALA A 369 -3.62 4.69 32.97
C ALA A 369 -3.05 4.34 34.34
N LEU A 370 -3.79 4.64 35.39
CA LEU A 370 -3.40 4.35 36.76
C LEU A 370 -4.38 3.36 37.35
N VAL A 371 -3.89 2.23 37.88
CA VAL A 371 -4.70 1.35 38.72
C VAL A 371 -4.95 2.08 40.03
N VAL A 372 -6.17 2.58 40.21
CA VAL A 372 -6.57 3.34 41.41
C VAL A 372 -7.17 2.44 42.48
N TYR A 373 -7.58 1.23 42.11
CA TYR A 373 -8.13 0.25 43.04
C TYR A 373 -7.87 -1.18 42.58
N SER A 374 -7.71 -2.10 43.52
CA SER A 374 -7.54 -3.51 43.22
C SER A 374 -8.04 -4.40 44.36
N ALA A 375 -8.94 -5.33 44.05
CA ALA A 375 -9.57 -6.22 45.01
C ALA A 375 -9.43 -7.70 44.60
N PRO A 376 -9.29 -8.63 45.57
CA PRO A 376 -9.44 -10.06 45.31
C PRO A 376 -10.90 -10.37 44.95
N ILE A 377 -11.11 -11.37 44.10
CA ILE A 377 -12.46 -11.76 43.65
C ILE A 377 -12.69 -13.26 43.73
N GLN A 378 -13.96 -13.64 43.82
CA GLN A 378 -14.40 -14.99 43.50
C GLN A 378 -14.99 -15.05 42.09
N LEU A 379 -14.76 -16.18 41.44
CA LEU A 379 -15.05 -16.50 40.06
C LEU A 379 -15.84 -17.80 39.97
N GLY A 380 -16.29 -18.11 38.77
CA GLY A 380 -16.88 -19.40 38.44
C GLY A 380 -16.01 -20.58 38.90
N SER A 381 -16.66 -21.60 39.46
CA SER A 381 -16.05 -22.85 39.92
C SER A 381 -15.22 -23.58 38.84
N LYS A 382 -15.45 -23.30 37.56
CA LYS A 382 -14.74 -23.92 36.42
C LYS A 382 -13.98 -22.88 35.61
N VAL A 383 -12.88 -23.33 35.01
CA VAL A 383 -12.11 -22.57 34.02
C VAL A 383 -12.88 -22.54 32.69
N GLY A 384 -12.96 -21.36 32.07
CA GLY A 384 -13.48 -21.20 30.71
C GLY A 384 -14.02 -19.80 30.43
N ASP A 385 -14.15 -19.48 29.14
CA ASP A 385 -14.55 -18.16 28.65
C ASP A 385 -16.00 -18.12 28.15
N GLU A 386 -16.70 -19.25 28.19
CA GLU A 386 -18.11 -19.34 27.84
C GLU A 386 -18.98 -18.55 28.83
N ARG A 387 -20.03 -17.91 28.30
CA ARG A 387 -21.01 -17.18 29.11
C ARG A 387 -21.64 -18.08 30.17
N ASN A 388 -21.94 -17.51 31.34
CA ASN A 388 -22.38 -18.25 32.53
C ASN A 388 -23.72 -18.99 32.35
N VAL A 389 -24.63 -18.48 31.50
CA VAL A 389 -25.97 -19.04 31.26
C VAL A 389 -26.15 -19.53 29.82
N LEU A 390 -26.40 -20.83 29.65
CA LEU A 390 -26.80 -21.41 28.37
C LEU A 390 -28.32 -21.27 28.18
N TYR A 391 -28.73 -20.73 27.04
CA TYR A 391 -30.03 -20.10 26.74
C TYR A 391 -31.32 -20.97 26.83
N LYS A 392 -31.38 -22.06 27.59
CA LYS A 392 -32.62 -22.85 27.68
C LYS A 392 -33.08 -23.38 29.03
N ASP A 393 -32.26 -23.45 30.11
CA ASP A 393 -32.69 -24.14 31.35
C ASP A 393 -32.27 -23.48 32.69
N SER A 394 -31.87 -22.19 32.73
CA SER A 394 -31.30 -21.59 33.96
C SER A 394 -30.13 -22.39 34.57
N LYS A 395 -29.49 -23.27 33.78
CA LYS A 395 -28.34 -24.06 34.19
C LYS A 395 -27.07 -23.23 34.02
N TYR A 396 -26.40 -22.99 35.14
CA TYR A 396 -25.10 -22.34 35.17
C TYR A 396 -24.01 -23.35 34.77
N ASN A 397 -23.11 -22.95 33.88
CA ASN A 397 -21.98 -23.80 33.51
C ASN A 397 -20.82 -23.70 34.52
N GLY A 398 -20.91 -22.79 35.51
CA GLY A 398 -19.88 -22.56 36.52
C GLY A 398 -18.67 -21.79 35.98
N LYS A 399 -18.75 -21.18 34.79
CA LYS A 399 -17.66 -20.44 34.16
C LYS A 399 -17.95 -18.94 34.17
N THR A 400 -16.92 -18.14 34.38
CA THR A 400 -17.03 -16.67 34.27
C THR A 400 -16.71 -16.27 32.83
N GLY A 401 -17.75 -15.89 32.07
CA GLY A 401 -17.61 -15.54 30.66
C GLY A 401 -16.69 -14.35 30.43
N ALA A 402 -15.79 -14.45 29.47
CA ALA A 402 -14.98 -13.33 29.02
C ALA A 402 -15.81 -12.38 28.15
N GLY A 403 -15.45 -11.10 28.11
CA GLY A 403 -16.19 -10.13 27.29
C GLY A 403 -15.95 -8.67 27.67
N VAL A 404 -16.53 -7.78 26.87
CA VAL A 404 -16.55 -6.33 27.10
C VAL A 404 -17.98 -5.95 27.45
N PHE A 405 -18.18 -5.37 28.62
CA PHE A 405 -19.47 -5.00 29.19
C PHE A 405 -19.49 -3.51 29.50
N SER A 406 -20.67 -2.92 29.53
CA SER A 406 -20.88 -1.57 30.07
C SER A 406 -21.73 -1.65 31.33
N LEU A 407 -21.44 -0.82 32.31
CA LEU A 407 -22.26 -0.72 33.52
C LEU A 407 -23.64 -0.16 33.17
N LYS A 408 -24.70 -0.83 33.60
CA LYS A 408 -26.09 -0.40 33.40
C LYS A 408 -26.60 0.38 34.60
N ALA A 409 -26.41 -0.18 35.79
CA ALA A 409 -26.88 0.38 37.04
C ALA A 409 -26.05 -0.15 38.21
N ILE A 410 -25.99 0.64 39.26
CA ILE A 410 -25.38 0.28 40.53
C ILE A 410 -26.52 0.09 41.53
N ALA A 411 -26.61 -1.09 42.13
CA ALA A 411 -27.63 -1.46 43.11
C ALA A 411 -26.97 -1.85 44.43
N ASP A 412 -27.75 -1.92 45.52
CA ASP A 412 -27.22 -2.23 46.85
C ASP A 412 -26.51 -3.59 46.91
N ASP A 413 -27.03 -4.58 46.19
CA ASP A 413 -26.54 -5.96 46.15
C ASP A 413 -25.49 -6.25 45.06
N GLY A 414 -25.20 -5.29 44.17
CA GLY A 414 -24.22 -5.47 43.11
C GLY A 414 -24.26 -4.46 41.97
N VAL A 415 -23.43 -4.73 40.97
CA VAL A 415 -23.36 -3.97 39.72
C VAL A 415 -24.06 -4.76 38.62
N LYS A 416 -25.03 -4.11 37.98
CA LYS A 416 -25.78 -4.63 36.84
C LYS A 416 -25.12 -4.18 35.55
N LEU A 417 -25.01 -5.10 34.60
CA LEU A 417 -24.29 -4.88 33.34
C LEU A 417 -25.24 -4.91 32.15
N VAL A 418 -24.89 -4.18 31.11
CA VAL A 418 -25.56 -4.25 29.80
C VAL A 418 -25.16 -5.55 29.11
N ASN A 419 -26.12 -6.21 28.46
CA ASN A 419 -25.82 -7.40 27.66
C ASN A 419 -24.99 -7.00 26.42
N PRO A 420 -23.78 -7.54 26.20
CA PRO A 420 -22.91 -7.15 25.09
C PRO A 420 -23.50 -7.39 23.70
N ARG A 421 -24.49 -8.31 23.60
CA ARG A 421 -25.20 -8.60 22.35
C ARG A 421 -26.44 -7.75 22.18
N ASP A 422 -27.13 -7.40 23.24
CA ASP A 422 -28.38 -6.64 23.16
C ASP A 422 -28.36 -5.51 24.18
N PRO A 423 -27.96 -4.28 23.77
CA PRO A 423 -27.85 -3.16 24.68
C PRO A 423 -29.16 -2.79 25.41
N THR A 424 -30.30 -3.25 24.89
CA THR A 424 -31.61 -3.04 25.52
C THR A 424 -31.87 -3.99 26.71
N ARG A 425 -31.06 -5.04 26.86
CA ARG A 425 -31.21 -6.09 27.87
C ARG A 425 -30.12 -6.01 28.94
N GLU A 426 -30.46 -6.45 30.13
CA GLU A 426 -29.49 -6.70 31.20
C GLU A 426 -28.72 -7.98 30.93
N SER A 427 -27.43 -7.98 31.28
CA SER A 427 -26.60 -9.18 31.25
C SER A 427 -26.97 -10.12 32.38
N ASN A 428 -26.90 -11.43 32.13
CA ASN A 428 -26.97 -12.44 33.21
C ASN A 428 -25.65 -12.54 34.00
N PHE A 429 -24.59 -11.88 33.51
CA PHE A 429 -23.34 -11.69 34.23
C PHE A 429 -23.46 -10.45 35.13
N SER A 430 -23.09 -10.59 36.40
CA SER A 430 -23.13 -9.54 37.40
C SER A 430 -21.91 -9.60 38.32
N ILE A 431 -21.62 -8.46 38.95
CA ILE A 431 -20.67 -8.36 40.06
C ILE A 431 -21.49 -8.19 41.33
N GLY A 432 -21.36 -9.10 42.27
CA GLY A 432 -22.12 -9.10 43.52
C GLY A 432 -21.26 -9.12 44.76
N GLN A 433 -21.89 -8.98 45.92
CA GLN A 433 -21.23 -9.15 47.21
C GLN A 433 -20.99 -10.64 47.50
N SER A 434 -19.78 -10.99 47.94
CA SER A 434 -19.45 -12.31 48.48
C SER A 434 -19.96 -12.46 49.92
N LYS A 435 -20.40 -13.67 50.25
CA LYS A 435 -20.66 -14.09 51.64
C LYS A 435 -19.40 -14.64 52.33
N SER A 436 -18.31 -14.81 51.59
CA SER A 436 -17.03 -15.33 52.08
C SER A 436 -16.17 -14.19 52.63
N ASN A 437 -15.31 -14.50 53.61
CA ASN A 437 -14.27 -13.56 54.04
C ASN A 437 -13.12 -13.48 53.02
N ILE A 438 -12.28 -12.45 53.12
CA ILE A 438 -11.18 -12.18 52.18
C ILE A 438 -10.19 -13.36 52.09
N GLU A 439 -9.88 -14.01 53.22
CA GLU A 439 -8.98 -15.18 53.24
C GLU A 439 -9.51 -16.34 52.39
N ASN A 440 -10.82 -16.63 52.45
CA ASN A 440 -11.45 -17.64 51.61
C ASN A 440 -11.47 -17.22 50.14
N MET A 441 -11.61 -15.93 49.83
CA MET A 441 -11.55 -15.45 48.46
C MET A 441 -10.15 -15.64 47.86
N LEU A 442 -9.10 -15.37 48.64
CA LEU A 442 -7.71 -15.54 48.21
C LEU A 442 -7.31 -17.03 48.07
N SER A 443 -7.73 -17.88 49.01
CA SER A 443 -7.36 -19.30 49.02
C SER A 443 -8.24 -20.16 48.11
N LYS A 444 -9.50 -19.77 47.89
CA LYS A 444 -10.49 -20.50 47.06
C LYS A 444 -11.25 -19.52 46.17
N PRO A 445 -10.61 -18.94 45.15
CA PRO A 445 -11.24 -17.96 44.28
C PRO A 445 -12.33 -18.58 43.38
N ARG A 446 -12.35 -19.89 43.13
CA ARG A 446 -13.32 -20.53 42.20
C ARG A 446 -14.47 -21.24 42.92
N THR A 447 -15.50 -20.49 43.28
CA THR A 447 -16.62 -20.99 44.10
C THR A 447 -18.00 -20.61 43.57
N THR A 448 -18.10 -19.71 42.60
CA THR A 448 -19.39 -19.18 42.14
C THR A 448 -19.96 -20.00 40.96
N ASN A 449 -21.19 -19.67 40.59
CA ASN A 449 -21.86 -20.19 39.40
C ASN A 449 -21.50 -19.42 38.11
N GLY A 450 -20.43 -18.61 38.13
CA GLY A 450 -19.97 -17.81 36.98
C GLY A 450 -20.10 -16.30 37.17
N GLN A 451 -20.64 -15.84 38.29
CA GLN A 451 -20.64 -14.44 38.71
C GLN A 451 -19.25 -14.04 39.25
N VAL A 452 -18.94 -12.75 39.19
CA VAL A 452 -17.83 -12.20 39.97
C VAL A 452 -18.37 -11.76 41.33
N GLN A 453 -17.70 -12.16 42.42
CA GLN A 453 -18.05 -11.69 43.75
C GLN A 453 -16.86 -10.99 44.41
N VAL A 454 -17.14 -9.88 45.11
CA VAL A 454 -16.16 -9.06 45.83
C VAL A 454 -16.57 -8.92 47.30
N SER A 455 -15.69 -8.51 48.22
CA SER A 455 -16.12 -8.26 49.61
C SER A 455 -17.12 -7.09 49.68
N LYS A 456 -17.83 -6.93 50.81
CA LYS A 456 -18.76 -5.81 50.99
C LYS A 456 -18.05 -4.46 50.85
N GLU A 457 -16.90 -4.32 51.50
CA GLU A 457 -16.08 -3.11 51.45
C GLU A 457 -15.59 -2.83 50.03
N ASP A 458 -15.11 -3.86 49.33
CA ASP A 458 -14.66 -3.71 47.93
C ASP A 458 -15.80 -3.31 47.00
N LEU A 459 -17.01 -3.84 47.22
CA LEU A 459 -18.17 -3.48 46.43
C LEU A 459 -18.47 -1.98 46.58
N GLU A 460 -18.51 -1.47 47.82
CA GLU A 460 -18.74 -0.04 48.07
C GLU A 460 -17.65 0.86 47.46
N ASN A 461 -16.39 0.44 47.52
CA ASN A 461 -15.30 1.16 46.86
C ASN A 461 -15.48 1.19 45.33
N ILE A 462 -15.83 0.06 44.70
CA ILE A 462 -16.10 0.01 43.26
C ILE A 462 -17.28 0.92 42.88
N LYS A 463 -18.36 0.91 43.68
CA LYS A 463 -19.54 1.77 43.47
C LYS A 463 -19.19 3.26 43.54
N SER A 464 -18.22 3.64 44.37
CA SER A 464 -17.79 5.04 44.51
C SER A 464 -16.96 5.56 43.33
N MET A 465 -16.35 4.66 42.54
CA MET A 465 -15.44 5.01 41.44
C MET A 465 -16.05 4.82 40.05
N MET A 466 -17.03 3.93 39.94
CA MET A 466 -17.65 3.56 38.67
C MET A 466 -19.06 4.15 38.58
N GLU A 467 -19.48 4.51 37.38
CA GLU A 467 -20.82 5.05 37.08
C GLU A 467 -21.47 4.29 35.91
N PRO A 468 -22.80 4.37 35.73
CA PRO A 468 -23.46 3.83 34.54
C PRO A 468 -22.78 4.32 33.25
N GLY A 469 -22.53 3.41 32.33
CA GLY A 469 -21.81 3.67 31.08
C GLY A 469 -20.32 3.29 31.12
N CYS A 470 -19.68 3.21 32.29
CA CYS A 470 -18.27 2.80 32.36
C CYS A 470 -18.05 1.38 31.83
N SER A 471 -16.89 1.18 31.22
CA SER A 471 -16.49 -0.12 30.69
C SER A 471 -16.03 -1.09 31.79
N LEU A 472 -16.48 -2.34 31.70
CA LEU A 472 -16.00 -3.48 32.46
C LEU A 472 -15.50 -4.54 31.47
N VAL A 473 -14.24 -4.94 31.58
CA VAL A 473 -13.63 -5.95 30.71
C VAL A 473 -13.27 -7.19 31.51
N VAL A 474 -13.80 -8.35 31.13
CA VAL A 474 -13.41 -9.64 31.69
C VAL A 474 -12.43 -10.31 30.75
N LEU A 475 -11.19 -10.49 31.21
CA LEU A 475 -10.10 -11.05 30.40
C LEU A 475 -10.31 -12.55 30.18
N PRO A 476 -10.13 -13.04 28.93
CA PRO A 476 -10.01 -14.45 28.62
C PRO A 476 -8.98 -15.20 29.48
N GLU A 477 -9.27 -16.45 29.81
CA GLU A 477 -8.34 -17.34 30.50
C GLU A 477 -8.01 -18.62 29.72
N THR A 478 -8.67 -18.86 28.58
CA THR A 478 -8.33 -19.94 27.64
C THR A 478 -7.71 -19.39 26.35
N GLN A 479 -7.24 -20.28 25.49
CA GLN A 479 -6.68 -19.94 24.18
C GLN A 479 -7.74 -19.94 23.05
N ASP A 480 -9.02 -20.06 23.41
CA ASP A 480 -10.11 -20.18 22.42
C ASP A 480 -10.51 -18.83 21.84
N VAL A 481 -10.39 -17.79 22.67
CA VAL A 481 -10.83 -16.44 22.39
C VAL A 481 -9.80 -15.44 22.87
N GLU A 482 -9.80 -14.26 22.26
CA GLU A 482 -8.97 -13.14 22.66
C GLU A 482 -9.69 -11.81 22.44
N LEU A 483 -9.26 -10.78 23.16
CA LEU A 483 -9.77 -9.42 22.98
C LEU A 483 -8.97 -8.70 21.90
N LYS A 484 -9.59 -8.33 20.77
CA LYS A 484 -8.95 -7.61 19.67
C LYS A 484 -9.54 -6.21 19.53
N VAL A 485 -8.70 -5.24 19.19
CA VAL A 485 -9.17 -3.96 18.64
C VAL A 485 -9.52 -4.18 17.17
N VAL A 486 -10.80 -4.04 16.82
CA VAL A 486 -11.35 -4.24 15.47
C VAL A 486 -12.17 -3.00 15.13
N GLU A 487 -11.79 -2.29 14.07
CA GLU A 487 -12.40 -1.01 13.66
C GLU A 487 -12.38 0.10 14.73
N GLY A 488 -11.43 0.02 15.65
CA GLY A 488 -11.32 0.96 16.77
C GLY A 488 -12.15 0.56 17.99
N ASP A 489 -12.86 -0.57 17.96
CA ASP A 489 -13.58 -1.11 19.12
C ASP A 489 -12.83 -2.30 19.72
N LEU A 490 -12.81 -2.43 21.04
CA LEU A 490 -12.36 -3.67 21.70
C LEU A 490 -13.47 -4.74 21.63
N LYS A 491 -13.20 -5.86 20.98
CA LYS A 491 -14.15 -6.97 20.76
C LYS A 491 -13.55 -8.29 21.20
N LEU A 492 -14.38 -9.16 21.78
CA LEU A 492 -14.02 -10.56 22.01
C LEU A 492 -14.14 -11.33 20.69
N MET A 493 -13.08 -12.02 20.28
CA MET A 493 -12.99 -12.71 19.00
C MET A 493 -12.44 -14.13 19.19
N PRO A 494 -12.84 -15.11 18.35
CA PRO A 494 -12.15 -16.39 18.26
C PRO A 494 -10.66 -16.20 17.96
N THR A 495 -9.80 -16.99 18.59
CA THR A 495 -8.39 -17.08 18.19
C THR A 495 -8.27 -17.80 16.85
N ARG A 496 -9.14 -18.79 16.59
CA ARG A 496 -9.29 -19.50 15.32
C ARG A 496 -10.76 -19.65 14.97
N PHE A 497 -11.20 -19.11 13.82
CA PHE A 497 -12.61 -19.16 13.43
C PHE A 497 -13.10 -20.57 13.12
N ASP A 498 -12.22 -21.45 12.61
CA ASP A 498 -12.57 -22.82 12.25
C ASP A 498 -12.97 -23.70 13.44
N ASP A 499 -12.55 -23.34 14.65
CA ASP A 499 -12.90 -24.04 15.88
C ASP A 499 -14.35 -23.75 16.30
N PHE A 500 -15.01 -22.79 15.65
CA PHE A 500 -16.34 -22.32 16.00
C PHE A 500 -17.38 -22.58 14.90
N SER A 501 -18.65 -22.65 15.31
CA SER A 501 -19.78 -22.80 14.41
C SER A 501 -21.03 -22.09 14.93
N LEU A 502 -21.82 -21.54 14.01
CA LEU A 502 -23.16 -21.00 14.27
C LEU A 502 -24.18 -22.11 14.56
N LYS A 503 -23.98 -23.29 13.97
CA LYS A 503 -24.78 -24.49 14.19
C LYS A 503 -24.02 -25.42 15.13
N ARG A 504 -24.69 -26.16 16.01
CA ARG A 504 -24.01 -27.21 16.80
C ARG A 504 -23.49 -28.28 15.83
N VAL A 505 -22.18 -28.31 15.62
CA VAL A 505 -21.47 -29.28 14.78
C VAL A 505 -20.51 -30.04 15.69
N ALA A 506 -20.45 -31.37 15.57
CA ALA A 506 -19.55 -32.19 16.37
C ALA A 506 -18.09 -31.73 16.18
N GLY A 507 -17.37 -31.56 17.29
CA GLY A 507 -15.98 -31.09 17.29
C GLY A 507 -15.78 -29.57 17.20
N LYS A 508 -16.85 -28.78 17.03
CA LYS A 508 -16.76 -27.30 17.01
C LYS A 508 -17.49 -26.66 18.19
N LYS A 509 -16.93 -25.56 18.70
CA LYS A 509 -17.54 -24.72 19.75
C LYS A 509 -18.67 -23.89 19.15
N SER A 510 -19.73 -23.66 19.91
CA SER A 510 -20.84 -22.82 19.45
C SER A 510 -20.48 -21.35 19.69
N VAL A 511 -20.53 -20.52 18.64
CA VAL A 511 -20.33 -19.06 18.80
C VAL A 511 -21.36 -18.44 19.75
N ASN A 512 -22.52 -19.07 19.89
CA ASN A 512 -23.56 -18.60 20.79
C ASN A 512 -23.14 -18.75 22.25
N ASP A 513 -22.18 -19.61 22.59
CA ASP A 513 -21.79 -19.89 23.97
C ASP A 513 -20.83 -18.83 24.55
N PHE A 514 -20.39 -17.87 23.75
CA PHE A 514 -19.45 -16.81 24.14
C PHE A 514 -20.12 -15.43 24.05
N GLU A 515 -19.57 -14.43 24.73
CA GLU A 515 -20.01 -13.03 24.61
C GLU A 515 -19.30 -12.32 23.46
N PHE A 516 -19.33 -12.93 22.26
CA PHE A 516 -18.91 -12.22 21.06
C PHE A 516 -19.81 -11.01 20.85
N SER A 517 -19.19 -9.83 20.76
CA SER A 517 -19.85 -8.59 20.38
C SER A 517 -20.68 -8.83 19.12
N ARG A 518 -21.90 -8.28 19.05
CA ARG A 518 -22.63 -8.31 17.78
C ARG A 518 -21.73 -7.70 16.70
N PRO A 519 -21.78 -8.19 15.45
CA PRO A 519 -21.31 -7.41 14.33
C PRO A 519 -22.11 -6.11 14.37
N THR A 520 -21.49 -5.02 14.82
CA THR A 520 -22.04 -3.69 14.57
C THR A 520 -22.18 -3.59 13.05
N PRO A 521 -23.31 -3.12 12.51
CA PRO A 521 -23.38 -2.76 11.10
C PRO A 521 -22.16 -1.89 10.82
N ALA A 522 -21.33 -2.28 9.83
CA ALA A 522 -20.07 -1.60 9.57
C ALA A 522 -20.34 -0.10 9.48
N THR A 523 -19.87 0.66 10.48
CA THR A 523 -20.11 2.09 10.51
C THR A 523 -19.24 2.70 9.44
N TYR A 524 -19.86 3.22 8.39
CA TYR A 524 -19.14 3.82 7.28
C TYR A 524 -18.25 4.97 7.79
N LYS A 525 -16.92 4.81 7.68
CA LYS A 525 -15.96 5.90 7.86
C LYS A 525 -15.52 6.38 6.48
N PRO A 526 -15.73 7.66 6.14
CA PRO A 526 -15.31 8.19 4.85
C PRO A 526 -13.79 8.08 4.70
N ILE A 527 -13.33 7.99 3.45
CA ILE A 527 -11.90 7.98 3.10
C ILE A 527 -11.54 9.12 2.17
N ARG A 528 -10.25 9.44 2.10
CA ARG A 528 -9.65 10.17 0.98
C ARG A 528 -8.43 9.41 0.46
N LEU A 529 -8.29 9.33 -0.85
CA LEU A 529 -7.19 8.67 -1.54
C LEU A 529 -6.32 9.75 -2.17
N ALA A 530 -5.20 10.06 -1.51
CA ALA A 530 -4.27 11.06 -1.99
C ALA A 530 -3.14 10.41 -2.79
N LEU A 531 -2.89 10.89 -4.02
CA LEU A 531 -1.69 10.52 -4.75
C LEU A 531 -0.45 11.09 -4.05
N THR A 532 0.56 10.24 -3.85
CA THR A 532 1.87 10.66 -3.32
C THR A 532 2.88 10.95 -4.43
N ASP A 533 2.48 10.74 -5.70
CA ASP A 533 3.33 10.87 -6.88
C ASP A 533 2.50 11.42 -8.05
N GLU A 534 2.65 12.72 -8.31
CA GLU A 534 1.89 13.48 -9.33
C GLU A 534 2.05 12.94 -10.76
N ARG A 535 3.07 12.10 -11.02
CA ARG A 535 3.25 11.48 -12.35
C ARG A 535 2.07 10.59 -12.77
N PHE A 536 1.31 10.10 -11.80
CA PHE A 536 0.12 9.29 -12.02
C PHE A 536 -1.18 10.10 -11.99
N ASP A 537 -1.10 11.43 -11.85
CA ASP A 537 -2.27 12.28 -11.86
C ASP A 537 -2.82 12.42 -13.29
N SER A 538 -3.88 11.67 -13.58
CA SER A 538 -4.64 11.78 -14.82
C SER A 538 -6.13 11.79 -14.52
N LYS A 539 -6.93 12.27 -15.48
CA LYS A 539 -8.40 12.30 -15.33
C LYS A 539 -8.96 10.92 -14.99
N GLU A 540 -8.46 9.88 -15.64
CA GLU A 540 -8.88 8.49 -15.41
C GLU A 540 -8.53 8.04 -13.99
N VAL A 541 -7.36 8.42 -13.49
CA VAL A 541 -6.94 8.10 -12.11
C VAL A 541 -7.79 8.84 -11.09
N GLN A 542 -7.99 10.15 -11.28
CA GLN A 542 -8.81 10.95 -10.36
C GLN A 542 -10.24 10.42 -10.31
N GLU A 543 -10.83 10.08 -11.45
CA GLU A 543 -12.17 9.50 -11.51
C GLU A 543 -12.24 8.11 -10.84
N PHE A 544 -11.22 7.27 -11.03
CA PHE A 544 -11.13 5.97 -10.36
C PHE A 544 -11.02 6.11 -8.83
N LEU A 545 -10.13 6.99 -8.35
CA LEU A 545 -9.93 7.25 -6.93
C LEU A 545 -11.16 7.88 -6.29
N GLN A 546 -11.74 8.91 -6.92
CA GLN A 546 -12.97 9.55 -6.45
C GLN A 546 -14.12 8.55 -6.34
N THR A 547 -14.24 7.63 -7.30
CA THR A 547 -15.24 6.56 -7.25
C THR A 547 -15.03 5.65 -6.04
N LEU A 548 -13.79 5.28 -5.72
CA LEU A 548 -13.49 4.48 -4.54
C LEU A 548 -13.80 5.23 -3.23
N GLU A 549 -13.74 6.54 -3.21
CA GLU A 549 -14.19 7.34 -2.05
C GLU A 549 -15.72 7.37 -1.95
N ASP A 550 -16.40 7.74 -3.04
CA ASP A 550 -17.84 8.01 -3.08
C ASP A 550 -18.68 6.74 -2.89
N GLU A 551 -18.24 5.62 -3.48
CA GLU A 551 -18.99 4.35 -3.47
C GLU A 551 -18.66 3.46 -2.27
N LYS A 552 -17.71 3.86 -1.41
CA LYS A 552 -17.24 3.04 -0.28
C LYS A 552 -18.38 2.51 0.57
N ARG A 553 -19.32 3.37 0.96
CA ARG A 553 -20.47 3.00 1.78
C ARG A 553 -21.26 1.86 1.14
N PHE A 554 -21.64 2.02 -0.12
CA PHE A 554 -22.49 1.07 -0.83
C PHE A 554 -21.77 -0.24 -1.13
N ILE A 555 -20.49 -0.17 -1.49
CA ILE A 555 -19.67 -1.36 -1.69
C ILE A 555 -19.53 -2.12 -0.38
N MET A 556 -19.29 -1.47 0.76
CA MET A 556 -19.24 -2.13 2.08
C MET A 556 -20.58 -2.79 2.44
N GLU A 557 -21.70 -2.09 2.24
CA GLU A 557 -23.06 -2.64 2.44
C GLU A 557 -23.31 -3.90 1.58
N ASP A 558 -22.96 -3.85 0.30
CA ASP A 558 -23.23 -4.92 -0.67
C ASP A 558 -22.23 -6.09 -0.58
N THR A 559 -21.03 -5.87 -0.04
CA THR A 559 -19.97 -6.91 0.05
C THR A 559 -19.79 -7.48 1.45
N GLY A 560 -20.18 -6.74 2.49
CA GLY A 560 -19.92 -7.05 3.89
C GLY A 560 -18.49 -6.76 4.34
N LEU A 561 -17.72 -5.97 3.57
CA LEU A 561 -16.40 -5.50 3.98
C LEU A 561 -16.51 -4.52 5.15
N ASN A 562 -15.56 -4.61 6.07
CA ASN A 562 -15.36 -3.60 7.12
C ASN A 562 -14.46 -2.45 6.60
N ASN A 563 -14.28 -1.38 7.37
CA ASN A 563 -13.53 -0.21 6.91
C ASN A 563 -12.06 -0.52 6.59
N GLU A 564 -11.40 -1.29 7.44
CA GLU A 564 -9.99 -1.65 7.28
C GLU A 564 -9.78 -2.51 6.03
N GLN A 565 -10.63 -3.53 5.87
CA GLN A 565 -10.64 -4.38 4.69
C GLN A 565 -10.87 -3.55 3.42
N TYR A 566 -11.88 -2.68 3.41
CA TYR A 566 -12.15 -1.82 2.27
C TYR A 566 -10.93 -0.99 1.89
N ASN A 567 -10.28 -0.36 2.86
CA ASN A 567 -9.16 0.55 2.64
C ASN A 567 -7.93 -0.17 2.06
N GLU A 568 -7.59 -1.34 2.59
CA GLU A 568 -6.50 -2.16 2.06
C GLU A 568 -6.82 -2.64 0.63
N LEU A 569 -8.07 -3.05 0.37
CA LEU A 569 -8.51 -3.44 -0.96
C LEU A 569 -8.55 -2.26 -1.94
N ALA A 570 -8.88 -1.05 -1.50
CA ALA A 570 -8.85 0.15 -2.33
C ALA A 570 -7.42 0.49 -2.77
N LYS A 571 -6.45 0.33 -1.87
CA LYS A 571 -5.02 0.47 -2.17
C LYS A 571 -4.55 -0.57 -3.18
N LEU A 572 -4.95 -1.82 -3.01
CA LEU A 572 -4.68 -2.88 -3.96
C LEU A 572 -5.36 -2.64 -5.31
N ALA A 573 -6.61 -2.16 -5.33
CA ALA A 573 -7.35 -1.85 -6.56
C ALA A 573 -6.63 -0.82 -7.43
N PHE A 574 -6.08 0.23 -6.82
CA PHE A 574 -5.23 1.20 -7.52
C PHE A 574 -3.95 0.57 -8.07
N GLY A 575 -3.30 -0.30 -7.29
CA GLY A 575 -2.12 -1.05 -7.75
C GLY A 575 -2.43 -1.96 -8.97
N ILE A 576 -3.60 -2.59 -8.96
CA ILE A 576 -4.10 -3.42 -10.06
C ILE A 576 -4.35 -2.56 -11.30
N MET A 577 -4.98 -1.39 -11.17
CA MET A 577 -5.19 -0.47 -12.29
C MET A 577 -3.86 -0.08 -12.96
N GLY A 578 -2.84 0.22 -12.16
CA GLY A 578 -1.49 0.51 -12.69
C GLY A 578 -0.85 -0.68 -13.40
N THR A 579 -0.95 -1.87 -12.81
CA THR A 579 -0.31 -3.09 -13.35
C THR A 579 -1.01 -3.63 -14.58
N GLU A 580 -2.34 -3.54 -14.65
CA GLU A 580 -3.13 -4.19 -15.71
C GLU A 580 -3.42 -3.29 -16.92
N SER A 581 -3.53 -1.97 -16.72
CA SER A 581 -3.80 -1.01 -17.81
C SER A 581 -2.91 0.23 -17.80
N SER A 582 -2.12 0.39 -16.73
CA SER A 582 -1.21 1.53 -16.59
C SER A 582 -1.99 2.82 -16.58
N PHE A 583 -3.02 2.77 -15.73
CA PHE A 583 -3.94 3.86 -15.49
C PHE A 583 -4.69 4.30 -16.76
N GLY A 584 -5.10 3.34 -17.59
CA GLY A 584 -5.85 3.58 -18.82
C GLY A 584 -5.04 4.14 -20.00
N LYS A 585 -3.75 4.41 -19.80
CA LYS A 585 -2.86 4.88 -20.88
C LYS A 585 -2.46 3.75 -21.83
N GLY A 586 -2.65 2.49 -21.42
CA GLY A 586 -2.44 1.31 -22.26
C GLY A 586 -0.98 0.91 -22.44
N ASP A 587 -0.03 1.66 -21.86
CA ASP A 587 1.39 1.32 -21.85
C ASP A 587 1.85 1.18 -20.40
N SER A 588 2.12 -0.06 -19.99
CA SER A 588 2.78 -0.32 -18.71
C SER A 588 4.22 0.11 -18.75
N THR A 589 4.78 0.32 -17.56
CA THR A 589 6.23 0.41 -17.36
C THR A 589 6.96 -0.84 -17.85
N MET A 590 6.24 -1.90 -18.25
CA MET A 590 6.71 -3.08 -18.98
C MET A 590 6.26 -3.09 -20.46
N GLY A 591 6.21 -1.94 -21.15
CA GLY A 591 6.40 -1.78 -22.60
C GLY A 591 5.59 -2.62 -23.61
N MET A 592 4.55 -3.34 -23.20
CA MET A 592 3.60 -3.96 -24.12
C MET A 592 2.16 -3.50 -23.88
N ASN A 593 1.57 -2.96 -24.94
CA ASN A 593 0.15 -2.64 -25.09
C ASN A 593 -0.72 -3.92 -25.20
N LEU A 594 -0.48 -4.91 -24.31
CA LEU A 594 -1.21 -6.20 -24.29
C LEU A 594 -2.70 -5.98 -24.08
N TYR A 595 -3.11 -4.90 -23.42
CA TYR A 595 -4.50 -4.55 -23.17
C TYR A 595 -5.26 -4.30 -24.48
N LYS A 596 -4.84 -3.31 -25.28
CA LYS A 596 -5.47 -3.03 -26.59
C LYS A 596 -5.18 -4.13 -27.62
N PHE A 597 -4.03 -4.80 -27.53
CA PHE A 597 -3.72 -5.94 -28.40
C PHE A 597 -4.63 -7.15 -28.14
N LYS A 598 -4.85 -7.54 -26.87
CA LYS A 598 -5.79 -8.62 -26.50
C LYS A 598 -7.23 -8.30 -26.88
N GLU A 599 -7.62 -7.03 -26.89
CA GLU A 599 -8.96 -6.58 -27.29
C GLU A 599 -9.11 -6.41 -28.81
N SER A 600 -8.00 -6.33 -29.56
CA SER A 600 -8.02 -6.25 -31.02
C SER A 600 -8.48 -7.55 -31.69
N LYS A 601 -9.05 -7.44 -32.89
CA LYS A 601 -9.44 -8.60 -33.73
C LYS A 601 -8.26 -9.55 -34.00
N ILE A 602 -7.03 -9.04 -34.05
CA ILE A 602 -5.81 -9.80 -34.30
C ILE A 602 -5.40 -10.60 -33.05
N GLY A 603 -5.35 -9.97 -31.87
CA GLY A 603 -5.00 -10.67 -30.63
C GLY A 603 -6.01 -11.75 -30.21
N GLN A 604 -7.30 -11.55 -30.47
CA GLN A 604 -8.34 -12.57 -30.29
C GLN A 604 -8.14 -13.80 -31.19
N SER A 605 -7.64 -13.59 -32.41
CA SER A 605 -7.41 -14.65 -33.39
C SER A 605 -6.16 -15.47 -33.06
N VAL A 606 -5.11 -14.84 -32.54
CA VAL A 606 -3.88 -15.53 -32.11
C VAL A 606 -4.10 -16.37 -30.84
N ILE A 607 -4.85 -15.86 -29.86
CA ILE A 607 -5.13 -16.60 -28.61
C ILE A 607 -6.04 -17.82 -28.85
N SER A 608 -6.96 -17.76 -29.83
CA SER A 608 -7.84 -18.88 -30.17
C SER A 608 -7.11 -20.00 -30.94
N LEU A 609 -6.10 -19.65 -31.75
CA LEU A 609 -5.20 -20.58 -32.42
C LEU A 609 -4.30 -21.36 -31.44
N VAL A 610 -3.87 -20.74 -30.33
CA VAL A 610 -3.05 -21.40 -29.31
C VAL A 610 -3.88 -22.30 -28.37
N LYS A 611 -5.17 -22.00 -28.18
CA LYS A 611 -6.07 -22.78 -27.30
C LYS A 611 -6.82 -23.92 -28.00
N SER A 612 -6.94 -23.89 -29.32
CA SER A 612 -7.45 -25.02 -30.08
C SER A 612 -6.28 -25.97 -30.32
N GLY A 613 -6.36 -27.19 -29.77
CA GLY A 613 -5.27 -28.15 -29.78
C GLY A 613 -4.72 -28.45 -31.19
N PRO A 614 -3.58 -29.17 -31.27
CA PRO A 614 -2.81 -29.36 -32.50
C PRO A 614 -3.60 -29.94 -33.69
N THR A 615 -4.68 -30.68 -33.41
CA THR A 615 -5.57 -31.29 -34.41
C THR A 615 -6.39 -30.26 -35.20
N THR A 616 -6.79 -29.14 -34.60
CA THR A 616 -7.57 -28.10 -35.30
C THR A 616 -6.67 -27.22 -36.18
N ALA A 617 -5.44 -26.97 -35.73
CA ALA A 617 -4.42 -26.29 -36.51
C ALA A 617 -4.03 -27.10 -37.76
N ALA A 618 -3.89 -28.42 -37.63
CA ALA A 618 -3.61 -29.31 -38.76
C ALA A 618 -4.75 -29.32 -39.80
N LEU A 619 -6.02 -29.29 -39.35
CA LEU A 619 -7.18 -29.26 -40.25
C LEU A 619 -7.27 -27.97 -41.08
N MET A 620 -6.80 -26.83 -40.54
CA MET A 620 -6.78 -25.54 -41.24
C MET A 620 -5.65 -25.42 -42.26
N VAL A 621 -4.50 -26.02 -41.99
CA VAL A 621 -3.38 -26.09 -42.95
C VAL A 621 -3.76 -26.96 -44.16
N ALA A 622 -4.53 -28.03 -43.94
CA ALA A 622 -4.97 -28.93 -45.00
C ALA A 622 -6.12 -28.36 -45.87
N ASN A 623 -6.86 -27.35 -45.39
CA ASN A 623 -8.02 -26.83 -46.13
C ASN A 623 -8.26 -25.32 -45.90
N PRO A 624 -7.56 -24.44 -46.64
CA PRO A 624 -7.58 -22.98 -46.42
C PRO A 624 -8.97 -22.35 -46.62
N GLN A 625 -9.84 -22.97 -47.43
CA GLN A 625 -11.19 -22.47 -47.72
C GLN A 625 -12.15 -22.59 -46.52
N LEU A 626 -11.89 -23.49 -45.56
CA LEU A 626 -12.67 -23.63 -44.33
C LEU A 626 -12.34 -22.56 -43.28
N ALA A 627 -11.25 -21.81 -43.46
CA ALA A 627 -10.86 -20.74 -42.53
C ALA A 627 -11.89 -19.61 -42.45
N GLY A 628 -12.60 -19.31 -43.55
CA GLY A 628 -13.64 -18.28 -43.60
C GLY A 628 -14.91 -18.67 -42.83
N THR A 629 -15.36 -19.92 -42.99
CA THR A 629 -16.57 -20.46 -42.35
C THR A 629 -16.34 -20.84 -40.88
N VAL A 630 -15.19 -21.44 -40.55
CA VAL A 630 -14.80 -21.69 -39.16
C VAL A 630 -14.49 -20.37 -38.45
N GLY A 631 -13.87 -19.40 -39.13
CA GLY A 631 -13.66 -18.05 -38.60
C GLY A 631 -14.96 -17.35 -38.21
N ALA A 632 -16.02 -17.47 -39.01
CA ALA A 632 -17.34 -16.91 -38.70
C ALA A 632 -18.09 -17.67 -37.57
N ILE A 633 -18.08 -19.01 -37.60
CA ILE A 633 -18.72 -19.86 -36.57
C ILE A 633 -17.99 -19.73 -35.20
N THR A 634 -16.68 -19.50 -35.23
CA THR A 634 -15.84 -19.31 -34.04
C THR A 634 -15.89 -17.85 -33.55
N GLN A 635 -16.01 -16.85 -34.44
CA GLN A 635 -16.31 -15.46 -34.08
C GLN A 635 -17.66 -15.32 -33.36
N ALA A 636 -18.66 -16.11 -33.74
CA ALA A 636 -19.95 -16.14 -33.05
C ALA A 636 -19.87 -16.78 -31.65
N LYS A 637 -19.00 -17.79 -31.45
CA LYS A 637 -18.83 -18.49 -30.16
C LYS A 637 -17.83 -17.83 -29.19
N PHE A 638 -16.86 -17.04 -29.67
CA PHE A 638 -15.79 -16.47 -28.83
C PHE A 638 -15.90 -14.95 -28.58
N LYS A 639 -16.91 -14.27 -29.13
CA LYS A 639 -17.14 -12.83 -28.92
C LYS A 639 -17.44 -12.39 -27.47
N ASN A 640 -17.52 -13.31 -26.49
CA ASN A 640 -18.09 -12.99 -25.17
C ASN A 640 -17.28 -13.38 -23.91
N LYS A 641 -15.96 -13.69 -23.97
CA LYS A 641 -15.25 -14.17 -22.74
C LYS A 641 -13.81 -13.70 -22.50
N ASN A 642 -13.33 -12.66 -23.17
CA ASN A 642 -11.99 -12.12 -22.91
C ASN A 642 -12.04 -10.85 -22.07
N SER A 643 -11.07 -10.74 -21.16
CA SER A 643 -10.82 -9.69 -20.18
C SER A 643 -11.02 -8.30 -20.77
N ARG A 644 -11.83 -7.44 -20.12
CA ARG A 644 -12.12 -6.07 -20.59
C ARG A 644 -11.87 -5.07 -19.47
N GLY A 645 -11.39 -3.87 -19.82
CA GLY A 645 -11.29 -2.77 -18.88
C GLY A 645 -9.96 -2.54 -18.17
N LEU A 646 -9.92 -1.42 -17.43
CA LEU A 646 -8.75 -0.87 -16.75
C LEU A 646 -8.08 -1.82 -15.73
N THR A 647 -8.82 -2.82 -15.26
CA THR A 647 -8.35 -3.81 -14.28
C THR A 647 -8.48 -5.26 -14.75
N GLN A 648 -8.86 -5.51 -16.01
CA GLN A 648 -8.80 -6.85 -16.61
C GLN A 648 -9.74 -7.89 -15.97
N ILE A 649 -10.99 -7.50 -15.69
CA ILE A 649 -12.00 -8.39 -15.10
C ILE A 649 -12.78 -9.11 -16.21
N LYS A 650 -12.95 -10.43 -16.07
CA LYS A 650 -13.57 -11.28 -17.11
C LYS A 650 -15.05 -11.62 -16.90
N ASN A 651 -15.53 -11.63 -15.66
CA ASN A 651 -16.89 -12.03 -15.31
C ASN A 651 -17.43 -11.17 -14.16
N VAL A 652 -17.60 -9.88 -14.44
CA VAL A 652 -17.98 -8.91 -13.41
C VAL A 652 -19.33 -9.25 -12.74
N ARG A 653 -20.30 -9.77 -13.52
CA ARG A 653 -21.62 -10.15 -13.01
C ARG A 653 -21.58 -11.26 -11.97
N SER A 654 -20.66 -12.22 -12.09
CA SER A 654 -20.51 -13.27 -11.08
C SER A 654 -20.10 -12.72 -9.70
N PHE A 655 -19.41 -11.57 -9.67
CA PHE A 655 -18.98 -10.94 -8.42
C PHE A 655 -20.09 -10.07 -7.79
N PHE A 656 -20.92 -9.42 -8.61
CA PHE A 656 -22.10 -8.67 -8.12
C PHE A 656 -23.20 -9.57 -7.54
N ASN A 657 -23.29 -10.83 -7.99
CA ASN A 657 -24.27 -11.79 -7.51
C ASN A 657 -23.93 -12.40 -6.14
N GLN A 658 -22.80 -12.02 -5.53
CA GLN A 658 -22.48 -12.42 -4.16
C GLN A 658 -23.38 -11.67 -3.18
N ARG A 659 -24.37 -12.38 -2.62
CA ARG A 659 -25.24 -11.85 -1.57
C ARG A 659 -24.46 -11.64 -0.27
N ALA A 660 -24.15 -10.38 0.07
CA ALA A 660 -24.00 -10.00 1.47
C ALA A 660 -25.39 -9.85 2.14
N PRO A 661 -25.49 -9.81 3.48
CA PRO A 661 -26.77 -9.82 4.19
C PRO A 661 -27.67 -8.60 3.95
N ALA A 662 -27.13 -7.50 3.41
CA ALA A 662 -27.78 -6.18 3.44
C ALA A 662 -27.93 -5.48 2.07
N GLY A 663 -27.47 -6.08 0.96
CA GLY A 663 -27.41 -5.41 -0.34
C GLY A 663 -27.36 -6.33 -1.55
N ASP A 664 -27.69 -5.78 -2.72
CA ASP A 664 -27.70 -6.49 -4.01
C ASP A 664 -26.99 -5.65 -5.06
N GLY A 665 -25.67 -5.80 -5.14
CA GLY A 665 -24.82 -5.07 -6.09
C GLY A 665 -25.24 -5.29 -7.54
N SER A 666 -25.89 -6.42 -7.87
CA SER A 666 -26.38 -6.70 -9.23
C SER A 666 -27.53 -5.78 -9.65
N LYS A 667 -28.34 -5.33 -8.69
CA LYS A 667 -29.41 -4.35 -8.89
C LYS A 667 -28.88 -2.93 -8.87
N ARG A 668 -28.01 -2.61 -7.90
CA ARG A 668 -27.47 -1.26 -7.72
C ARG A 668 -26.63 -0.81 -8.91
N TYR A 669 -25.78 -1.70 -9.41
CA TYR A 669 -24.86 -1.45 -10.50
C TYR A 669 -25.27 -2.24 -11.75
N SER A 670 -26.55 -2.14 -12.10
CA SER A 670 -27.13 -2.82 -13.27
C SER A 670 -26.54 -2.32 -14.59
N GLU A 671 -25.94 -1.14 -14.61
CA GLU A 671 -25.21 -0.55 -15.74
C GLU A 671 -23.81 -1.15 -15.93
N ILE A 672 -23.19 -1.72 -14.89
CA ILE A 672 -21.83 -2.25 -14.97
C ILE A 672 -21.84 -3.62 -15.65
N THR A 673 -21.34 -3.65 -16.88
CA THR A 673 -21.19 -4.88 -17.68
C THR A 673 -19.72 -5.05 -18.06
N VAL A 674 -19.39 -6.19 -18.69
CA VAL A 674 -18.03 -6.42 -19.17
C VAL A 674 -17.63 -5.36 -20.22
N ASP A 675 -18.59 -4.72 -20.90
CA ASP A 675 -18.35 -3.74 -21.96
C ASP A 675 -18.10 -2.33 -21.43
N THR A 676 -18.42 -2.06 -20.16
CA THR A 676 -18.31 -0.74 -19.57
C THR A 676 -17.11 -0.60 -18.63
N LEU A 677 -16.24 -1.63 -18.57
CA LEU A 677 -15.08 -1.66 -17.67
C LEU A 677 -13.90 -0.79 -18.12
N ASP A 678 -13.96 -0.19 -19.32
CA ASP A 678 -13.01 0.82 -19.76
C ASP A 678 -13.25 2.18 -19.06
N GLU A 679 -14.45 2.38 -18.50
CA GLU A 679 -14.80 3.57 -17.71
C GLU A 679 -14.20 3.48 -16.30
N PRO A 680 -13.45 4.50 -15.84
CA PRO A 680 -12.80 4.50 -14.52
C PRO A 680 -13.73 4.18 -13.36
N ARG A 681 -14.92 4.78 -13.34
CA ARG A 681 -15.95 4.51 -12.32
C ARG A 681 -16.31 3.03 -12.24
N ASN A 682 -16.68 2.46 -13.38
CA ASN A 682 -17.15 1.07 -13.43
C ASN A 682 -16.03 0.09 -13.11
N ALA A 683 -14.81 0.38 -13.58
CA ALA A 683 -13.63 -0.41 -13.26
C ALA A 683 -13.33 -0.40 -11.76
N ALA A 684 -13.42 0.75 -11.09
CA ALA A 684 -13.19 0.87 -9.65
C ALA A 684 -14.17 -0.02 -8.85
N ILE A 685 -15.47 0.14 -9.11
CA ILE A 685 -16.53 -0.63 -8.43
C ILE A 685 -16.36 -2.14 -8.72
N ALA A 686 -16.20 -2.52 -9.99
CA ALA A 686 -16.01 -3.91 -10.39
C ALA A 686 -14.79 -4.56 -9.72
N THR A 687 -13.70 -3.81 -9.57
CA THR A 687 -12.46 -4.28 -8.93
C THR A 687 -12.69 -4.54 -7.45
N MET A 688 -13.40 -3.64 -6.76
CA MET A 688 -13.71 -3.82 -5.35
C MET A 688 -14.61 -5.04 -5.10
N PHE A 689 -15.65 -5.25 -5.90
CA PHE A 689 -16.49 -6.47 -5.79
C PHE A 689 -15.69 -7.74 -6.07
N THR A 690 -14.80 -7.70 -7.06
CA THR A 690 -13.92 -8.82 -7.38
C THR A 690 -12.98 -9.12 -6.21
N LEU A 691 -12.31 -8.09 -5.68
CA LEU A 691 -11.41 -8.20 -4.54
C LEU A 691 -12.12 -8.68 -3.27
N ALA A 692 -13.32 -8.17 -2.97
CA ALA A 692 -14.11 -8.62 -1.83
C ALA A 692 -14.45 -10.12 -1.91
N SER A 693 -14.85 -10.57 -3.10
CA SER A 693 -15.10 -11.98 -3.39
C SER A 693 -13.84 -12.85 -3.19
N LYS A 694 -12.70 -12.38 -3.70
CA LYS A 694 -11.41 -13.07 -3.56
C LYS A 694 -10.94 -13.07 -2.11
N TYR A 695 -11.18 -12.00 -1.37
CA TYR A 695 -10.82 -11.87 0.04
C TYR A 695 -11.59 -12.87 0.91
N LYS A 696 -12.89 -13.07 0.67
CA LYS A 696 -13.65 -14.16 1.34
C LYS A 696 -13.04 -15.54 1.07
N SER A 697 -12.60 -15.79 -0.16
CA SER A 697 -11.93 -17.05 -0.51
C SER A 697 -10.55 -17.16 0.15
N PHE A 698 -9.83 -16.04 0.25
CA PHE A 698 -8.52 -15.93 0.89
C PHE A 698 -8.59 -16.24 2.38
N LEU A 699 -9.58 -15.73 3.10
CA LEU A 699 -9.76 -15.99 4.54
C LEU A 699 -9.88 -17.50 4.84
N ASN A 700 -10.52 -18.28 3.97
CA ASN A 700 -10.62 -19.74 4.12
C ASN A 700 -9.29 -20.48 3.90
N ILE A 701 -8.29 -19.83 3.27
CA ILE A 701 -6.98 -20.41 2.96
C ILE A 701 -5.93 -19.93 3.96
N LYS A 702 -5.99 -18.65 4.37
CA LYS A 702 -4.99 -17.96 5.20
C LYS A 702 -4.60 -18.78 6.43
N ASP A 703 -5.59 -19.24 7.20
CA ASP A 703 -5.34 -19.91 8.49
C ASP A 703 -4.64 -21.28 8.36
N ASN A 704 -4.68 -21.89 7.18
CA ASN A 704 -4.09 -23.20 6.92
C ASN A 704 -2.83 -23.13 6.03
N HIS A 705 -2.30 -21.94 5.76
CA HIS A 705 -1.20 -21.73 4.82
C HIS A 705 0.00 -21.06 5.50
N SER A 706 1.04 -21.84 5.77
CA SER A 706 2.25 -21.39 6.49
C SER A 706 3.03 -20.25 5.82
N GLY A 707 2.92 -20.09 4.50
CA GLY A 707 3.57 -19.02 3.75
C GLY A 707 2.86 -17.66 3.78
N ILE A 708 1.63 -17.60 4.30
CA ILE A 708 0.86 -16.35 4.39
C ILE A 708 1.12 -15.71 5.76
N THR A 709 1.54 -14.46 5.75
CA THR A 709 1.76 -13.63 6.94
C THR A 709 0.98 -12.31 6.81
N ASP A 710 0.84 -11.58 7.91
CA ASP A 710 0.20 -10.26 7.89
C ASP A 710 0.99 -9.20 7.09
N GLN A 711 2.22 -9.49 6.66
CA GLN A 711 3.00 -8.59 5.79
C GLN A 711 2.77 -8.88 4.30
N ASN A 712 2.35 -10.09 3.93
CA ASN A 712 2.25 -10.51 2.53
C ASN A 712 0.82 -10.93 2.12
N GLU A 713 -0.17 -10.79 3.00
CA GLU A 713 -1.54 -11.22 2.72
C GLU A 713 -2.15 -10.60 1.45
N MET A 714 -1.89 -9.31 1.20
CA MET A 714 -2.36 -8.63 -0.02
C MET A 714 -1.66 -9.13 -1.28
N ASP A 715 -0.41 -9.58 -1.18
CA ASP A 715 0.33 -10.18 -2.29
C ASP A 715 -0.31 -11.51 -2.71
N TYR A 716 -0.66 -12.34 -1.73
CA TYR A 716 -1.37 -13.60 -1.97
C TYR A 716 -2.81 -13.36 -2.44
N LEU A 717 -3.48 -12.32 -1.95
CA LEU A 717 -4.79 -11.93 -2.46
C LEU A 717 -4.72 -11.54 -3.95
N TYR A 718 -3.69 -10.82 -4.36
CA TYR A 718 -3.48 -10.49 -5.77
C TYR A 718 -3.22 -11.74 -6.63
N TYR A 719 -2.56 -12.78 -6.09
CA TYR A 719 -2.48 -14.09 -6.76
C TYR A 719 -3.86 -14.70 -7.04
N LEU A 720 -4.79 -14.63 -6.07
CA LEU A 720 -6.16 -15.10 -6.25
C LEU A 720 -6.94 -14.25 -7.26
N TYR A 721 -6.65 -12.96 -7.32
CA TYR A 721 -7.17 -12.03 -8.32
C TYR A 721 -6.73 -12.43 -9.73
N MET A 722 -5.44 -12.71 -9.94
CA MET A 722 -4.88 -13.17 -11.21
C MET A 722 -5.40 -14.56 -11.65
N GLY A 723 -6.07 -15.29 -10.75
CA GLY A 723 -6.62 -16.62 -11.01
C GLY A 723 -5.69 -17.77 -10.63
N SER A 724 -4.60 -17.51 -9.90
CA SER A 724 -3.60 -18.50 -9.49
C SER A 724 -3.97 -19.20 -8.18
N SER A 725 -5.25 -19.57 -8.00
CA SER A 725 -5.73 -20.18 -6.75
C SER A 725 -5.13 -21.54 -6.44
N GLY A 726 -4.77 -22.34 -7.45
CA GLY A 726 -4.06 -23.61 -7.27
C GLY A 726 -2.70 -23.41 -6.60
N GLN A 727 -1.91 -22.46 -7.10
CA GLN A 727 -0.59 -22.15 -6.55
C GLN A 727 -0.65 -21.69 -5.09
N VAL A 728 -1.68 -20.92 -4.74
CA VAL A 728 -1.90 -20.51 -3.35
C VAL A 728 -2.32 -21.70 -2.49
N LYS A 729 -3.26 -22.53 -2.94
CA LYS A 729 -3.72 -23.69 -2.16
C LYS A 729 -2.65 -24.77 -1.97
N GLU A 730 -1.78 -24.95 -2.96
CA GLU A 730 -0.73 -25.96 -2.97
C GLU A 730 0.57 -25.48 -2.29
N GLY A 731 0.62 -24.24 -1.82
CA GLY A 731 1.81 -23.67 -1.16
C GLY A 731 2.97 -23.36 -2.11
N SER A 732 2.73 -23.36 -3.43
CA SER A 732 3.75 -23.12 -4.45
C SER A 732 3.85 -21.66 -4.90
N ALA A 733 3.00 -20.78 -4.38
CA ALA A 733 3.03 -19.35 -4.70
C ALA A 733 4.25 -18.67 -4.07
N THR A 734 4.94 -17.83 -4.86
CA THR A 734 6.14 -17.09 -4.43
C THR A 734 5.99 -15.59 -4.67
N PRO A 735 5.14 -14.87 -3.91
CA PRO A 735 4.75 -13.52 -4.27
C PRO A 735 5.88 -12.50 -4.28
N SER A 736 6.88 -12.67 -3.40
CA SER A 736 8.08 -11.82 -3.34
C SER A 736 8.93 -11.83 -4.62
N HIS A 737 8.79 -12.86 -5.46
CA HIS A 737 9.52 -13.02 -6.72
C HIS A 737 8.62 -12.80 -7.94
N ASN A 738 7.33 -12.53 -7.75
CA ASN A 738 6.41 -12.33 -8.86
C ASN A 738 6.48 -10.88 -9.37
N PRO A 739 6.88 -10.64 -10.62
CA PRO A 739 7.07 -9.29 -11.13
C PRO A 739 5.77 -8.48 -11.14
N LYS A 740 4.61 -9.11 -11.36
CA LYS A 740 3.31 -8.42 -11.31
C LYS A 740 2.94 -8.01 -9.89
N VAL A 741 3.21 -8.84 -8.89
CA VAL A 741 3.00 -8.47 -7.46
C VAL A 741 3.88 -7.28 -7.10
N LEU A 742 5.15 -7.32 -7.46
CA LEU A 742 6.09 -6.24 -7.16
C LEU A 742 5.68 -4.92 -7.83
N GLU A 743 5.20 -4.99 -9.08
CA GLU A 743 4.66 -3.84 -9.80
C GLU A 743 3.37 -3.31 -9.15
N THR A 744 2.42 -4.19 -8.83
CA THR A 744 1.19 -3.84 -8.11
C THR A 744 1.50 -3.14 -6.79
N ASN A 745 2.43 -3.66 -6.00
CA ASN A 745 2.86 -3.06 -4.74
C ASN A 745 3.53 -1.70 -4.94
N THR A 746 4.32 -1.56 -6.02
CA THR A 746 4.97 -0.30 -6.38
C THR A 746 3.94 0.78 -6.71
N TYR A 747 2.85 0.43 -7.40
CA TYR A 747 1.76 1.36 -7.70
C TYR A 747 0.86 1.61 -6.49
N ALA A 748 0.50 0.57 -5.74
CA ALA A 748 -0.27 0.67 -4.51
C ALA A 748 0.40 1.60 -3.48
N SER A 749 1.74 1.66 -3.46
CA SER A 749 2.49 2.58 -2.60
C SER A 749 2.47 4.04 -3.07
N LYS A 750 1.83 4.37 -4.21
CA LYS A 750 1.72 5.73 -4.75
C LYS A 750 0.44 6.44 -4.34
N ILE A 751 -0.40 5.78 -3.54
CA ILE A 751 -1.52 6.42 -2.88
C ILE A 751 -1.41 6.27 -1.36
N SER A 752 -1.91 7.29 -0.67
CA SER A 752 -2.16 7.26 0.76
C SER A 752 -3.67 7.21 0.98
N VAL A 753 -4.14 6.19 1.70
CA VAL A 753 -5.52 6.14 2.17
C VAL A 753 -5.60 6.92 3.47
N LEU A 754 -6.36 7.99 3.49
CA LEU A 754 -6.63 8.80 4.66
C LEU A 754 -8.00 8.41 5.21
N THR A 755 -8.07 8.19 6.51
CA THR A 755 -9.29 7.83 7.25
C THR A 755 -9.60 8.88 8.29
N ARG A 756 -10.89 9.17 8.46
CA ARG A 756 -11.36 9.95 9.60
C ARG A 756 -11.64 8.98 10.77
N PRO A 757 -11.04 9.18 11.96
CA PRO A 757 -11.28 8.35 13.15
C PRO A 757 -12.76 8.18 13.48
#